data_AF-A0A9P0DLQ4-F1
#
_entry.id   AF-A0A9P0DLQ4-F1
#
_cell.length_a   1.000
_cell.length_b   1.000
_cell.length_c   1.000
_cell.angle_alpha   90.00
_cell.angle_beta   90.00
_cell.angle_gamma   90.00
#
_symmetry.space_group_name_H-M   'P 1'
#
loop_
_entity.id
_entity.type
_entity.pdbx_description
1 polymer ?
#
loop_
_entity_poly.entity_id
_entity_poly.type
_entity_poly.pdbx_seq_one_letter_code
_entity_poly.pdbx_strand_id
1 'polypeptide(L)'
;MSSCRRGRRPLMDKQRIIDSLMKRSEDLILPNKNVISKSNEIWTEISKELGNAIAPSSLYVIVTCNRFQVRDNMISSERAHDESNFDHIHSTGNSSNISSSSEMANNVNNQSMESDIDTGEVRKYVLHIPRQEFESLIMEKKYKKYNRSTKKNVSRIHKTLMPGLWEDMITEKLVRQTPVTCGYNFVNHYISMDTKSGIINANCNCGGKLRASIDNSGPEVEVTCNISKGDSKCGKRWLRGKTRHKIARAIEEKSAHIYRAQRANKEMCPGDAEPPNLYSSPVLRKAKSEYISSQYLDKDPVKSIFLSKQTTGANIIQNIGLDPFYVHYWTSHQTSIYKKYCSKFTSCLYIDATGGVVRKIKKADGSKTGNIFLYHSIIRLPSGQFSVCQMLSEVHNTNAINYWLTEWTRSGAPIPKEVVTDASRALLSATIRAFTNCKSIGEYADSLWHKPSACYIRIDVAHFIKIYASLVKDLPRRVRVFYLGSIGQLILSKSLKEAEKILGSILLVSQCETEGYLPSGEPCKSEAAKYFLKEIITSSEEIDQAADSEFISENLPQDEDFTVNDGNSNIWCQWGEVIDKRVQTARAEIGDRENAHFFPALSKKLMNDLYYFPMWSCVVQNQFGYGRIPASSASVEGEFNKIKTHLLSGVTGSLRADVFVNRHVDYLSGRMKIIQSKMDNDDNAIEKLSREHSSVTESVTNIYCTSATHASDAISVDREEIAVEASNSLCPACQNEDKPSGAHKCVVCLKQIHALDSCSIPYKGSGEGYGQKRICLECNNVGGTSVILASREEENWRGLAKSSNPRRAAKYLQKNNYNLNEQLTSDANRKLLVIKNGSNLALSPIVLGGRNVYVIFTCTFDSIYQIILAALCDRKNLQESISEITVDNPLLAMALDVLENGLRACSYKKRGAMLHSIFGGKDQPDGSLLINCESSVVEIINPIFRDTPSFRETIRCSNNCEVRINTLVCPYIDFQEMKNNGLEIQDILKFSDNTICANENCHGSTSSQISFIGEIVLFELGYQECQVMKLTDIPVYFKNPLNDKEQYQLVGLVNYTPPPPKRRSSENQGIGHSTAYCLRGGYQWVEYDDLKKNERNKKSNVYVQPVLLVFVRNKI
;
A
#
# COMPACT_ATOMS: atom_id res chain seq x y z
N MET A 1 3.61 2.22 44.30
CA MET A 1 5.08 2.29 44.48
C MET A 1 5.74 2.53 43.13
N SER A 2 6.68 3.48 43.01
CA SER A 2 7.31 3.85 41.72
C SER A 2 8.78 3.42 41.68
N SER A 3 9.11 2.40 40.90
CA SER A 3 10.49 1.93 40.72
C SER A 3 11.32 2.92 39.89
N CYS A 4 12.18 3.71 40.53
CA CYS A 4 13.22 4.47 39.83
C CYS A 4 14.14 3.50 39.08
N ARG A 5 14.26 3.66 37.76
CA ARG A 5 15.23 2.91 36.94
C ARG A 5 16.64 3.31 37.40
N ARG A 6 17.33 2.40 38.09
CA ARG A 6 18.77 2.55 38.38
C ARG A 6 19.52 2.71 37.05
N GLY A 7 20.48 3.64 37.02
CA GLY A 7 21.38 3.79 35.87
C GLY A 7 22.25 2.54 35.67
N ARG A 8 22.87 2.43 34.49
CA ARG A 8 23.86 1.39 34.17
C ARG A 8 24.96 1.41 35.24
N ARG A 9 25.25 0.27 35.87
CA ARG A 9 26.40 0.16 36.81
C ARG A 9 27.69 0.50 36.03
N PRO A 10 28.69 1.15 36.65
CA PRO A 10 30.03 1.26 36.08
C PRO A 10 30.62 -0.12 35.79
N LEU A 11 31.51 -0.20 34.78
CA LEU A 11 32.24 -1.42 34.46
C LEU A 11 33.54 -1.58 35.27
N MET A 12 33.89 -0.58 36.08
CA MET A 12 35.07 -0.56 36.95
C MET A 12 34.67 -0.43 38.41
N ASP A 13 35.58 -0.87 39.29
CA ASP A 13 35.52 -0.62 40.71
C ASP A 13 35.55 0.89 41.05
N LYS A 14 34.92 1.24 42.17
CA LYS A 14 34.84 2.60 42.72
C LYS A 14 36.21 3.07 43.23
N GLN A 15 36.96 2.22 43.93
CA GLN A 15 38.18 2.65 44.63
C GLN A 15 39.26 3.07 43.63
N ARG A 16 39.49 2.26 42.59
CA ARG A 16 40.42 2.59 41.49
C ARG A 16 40.17 3.97 40.83
N ILE A 17 38.92 4.44 40.80
CA ILE A 17 38.57 5.77 40.26
C ILE A 17 38.97 6.87 41.25
N ILE A 18 38.82 6.63 42.54
CA ILE A 18 39.24 7.54 43.61
C ILE A 18 40.75 7.63 43.64
N ASP A 19 41.46 6.49 43.59
CA ASP A 19 42.91 6.44 43.70
C ASP A 19 43.60 7.20 42.55
N SER A 20 43.17 6.98 41.30
CA SER A 20 43.66 7.74 40.13
C SER A 20 43.32 9.23 40.15
N LEU A 21 42.25 9.65 40.84
CA LEU A 21 41.95 11.07 41.03
C LEU A 21 42.80 11.68 42.15
N MET A 22 42.92 11.01 43.31
CA MET A 22 43.72 11.46 44.44
C MET A 22 45.20 11.59 44.08
N LYS A 23 45.74 10.73 43.20
CA LYS A 23 47.12 10.80 42.69
C LYS A 23 47.43 12.09 41.92
N ARG A 24 46.42 12.90 41.56
CA ARG A 24 46.52 14.17 40.84
C ARG A 24 45.86 15.32 41.61
N SER A 25 45.77 15.24 42.95
CA SER A 25 45.06 16.21 43.78
C SER A 25 45.51 17.66 43.55
N GLU A 26 46.83 17.87 43.49
CA GLU A 26 47.49 19.17 43.31
C GLU A 26 47.28 19.73 41.89
N ASP A 27 47.25 18.86 40.87
CA ASP A 27 46.97 19.25 39.49
C ASP A 27 45.48 19.58 39.25
N LEU A 28 44.58 18.94 39.99
CA LEU A 28 43.14 19.02 39.81
C LEU A 28 42.46 20.13 40.64
N ILE A 29 43.11 20.60 41.71
CA ILE A 29 42.64 21.65 42.59
C ILE A 29 43.60 22.84 42.51
N LEU A 30 43.14 23.96 41.96
CA LEU A 30 43.92 25.19 41.89
C LEU A 30 44.10 25.80 43.31
N PRO A 31 45.13 26.63 43.56
CA PRO A 31 45.37 27.23 44.89
C PRO A 31 44.20 28.03 45.49
N ASN A 32 43.27 28.51 44.65
CA ASN A 32 42.01 29.15 45.07
C ASN A 32 40.88 28.13 45.40
N LYS A 33 41.22 26.85 45.54
CA LYS A 33 40.38 25.69 45.87
C LYS A 33 39.26 25.39 44.87
N ASN A 34 39.35 25.93 43.66
CA ASN A 34 38.50 25.56 42.54
C ASN A 34 39.07 24.38 41.76
N VAL A 35 38.17 23.55 41.21
CA VAL A 35 38.53 22.41 40.36
C VAL A 35 38.96 22.93 38.99
N ILE A 36 40.07 22.42 38.46
CA ILE A 36 40.62 22.81 37.16
C ILE A 36 39.61 22.63 36.02
N SER A 37 39.70 23.48 34.99
CA SER A 37 38.71 23.54 33.89
C SER A 37 38.39 22.18 33.30
N LYS A 38 37.11 21.96 32.96
CA LYS A 38 36.62 20.78 32.23
C LYS A 38 37.31 20.57 30.87
N SER A 39 37.89 21.62 30.30
CA SER A 39 38.64 21.59 29.04
C SER A 39 40.14 21.29 29.20
N ASN A 40 40.65 21.16 30.42
CA ASN A 40 42.07 20.87 30.64
C ASN A 40 42.39 19.40 30.25
N GLU A 41 43.57 19.19 29.65
CA GLU A 41 43.97 17.91 29.09
C GLU A 41 44.16 16.80 30.13
N ILE A 42 44.43 17.15 31.40
CA ILE A 42 44.62 16.17 32.49
C ILE A 42 43.43 15.22 32.70
N TRP A 43 42.19 15.69 32.44
CA TRP A 43 41.01 14.82 32.48
C TRP A 43 41.06 13.71 31.40
N THR A 44 41.79 13.96 30.30
CA THR A 44 42.05 13.01 29.21
C THR A 44 43.20 12.08 29.55
N GLU A 45 44.19 12.52 30.32
CA GLU A 45 45.27 11.68 30.83
C GLU A 45 44.77 10.69 31.88
N ILE A 46 44.01 11.15 32.88
CA ILE A 46 43.38 10.28 33.89
C ILE A 46 42.37 9.32 33.22
N SER A 47 41.69 9.75 32.16
CA SER A 47 40.88 8.85 31.31
C SER A 47 41.74 7.74 30.68
N LYS A 48 42.92 8.07 30.11
CA LYS A 48 43.84 7.08 29.54
C LYS A 48 44.42 6.13 30.60
N GLU A 49 44.84 6.63 31.77
CA GLU A 49 45.29 5.81 32.91
C GLU A 49 44.22 4.80 33.35
N LEU A 50 42.94 5.22 33.29
CA LEU A 50 41.76 4.38 33.55
C LEU A 50 41.27 3.59 32.31
N GLY A 51 42.14 3.34 31.32
CA GLY A 51 41.85 2.51 30.14
C GLY A 51 40.74 3.06 29.24
N ASN A 52 40.47 4.37 29.31
CA ASN A 52 39.33 5.07 28.70
C ASN A 52 37.94 4.54 29.09
N ALA A 53 37.83 3.81 30.21
CA ALA A 53 36.56 3.26 30.69
C ALA A 53 35.60 4.34 31.25
N ILE A 54 36.10 5.55 31.54
CA ILE A 54 35.32 6.71 32.00
C ILE A 54 35.76 7.93 31.19
N ALA A 55 34.82 8.61 30.55
CA ALA A 55 35.11 9.79 29.74
C ALA A 55 35.63 10.97 30.61
N PRO A 56 36.54 11.82 30.09
CA PRO A 56 37.13 12.96 30.81
C PRO A 56 36.10 13.87 31.49
N SER A 57 35.03 14.19 30.75
CA SER A 57 33.92 15.02 31.23
C SER A 57 33.12 14.42 32.39
N SER A 58 33.25 13.12 32.65
CA SER A 58 32.64 12.43 33.81
C SER A 58 33.54 12.44 35.04
N LEU A 59 34.87 12.43 34.87
CA LEU A 59 35.84 12.61 35.96
C LEU A 59 35.71 14.02 36.55
N TYR A 60 35.64 15.05 35.70
CA TYR A 60 35.36 16.42 36.11
C TYR A 60 34.05 16.53 36.94
N VAL A 61 33.00 15.80 36.57
CA VAL A 61 31.71 15.77 37.29
C VAL A 61 31.80 14.97 38.60
N ILE A 62 32.71 14.01 38.73
CA ILE A 62 32.97 13.32 40.00
C ILE A 62 33.60 14.30 41.00
N VAL A 63 34.64 15.04 40.61
CA VAL A 63 35.32 15.99 41.51
C VAL A 63 34.44 17.22 41.79
N THR A 64 33.90 17.89 40.76
CA THR A 64 33.10 19.12 40.97
C THR A 64 31.81 18.92 41.78
N CYS A 65 31.11 17.79 41.59
CA CYS A 65 29.95 17.43 42.40
C CYS A 65 30.33 16.68 43.70
N ASN A 66 31.61 16.65 44.07
CA ASN A 66 32.16 15.99 45.26
C ASN A 66 31.63 14.55 45.48
N ARG A 67 31.56 13.78 44.39
CA ARG A 67 31.07 12.39 44.45
C ARG A 67 32.10 11.53 45.15
N PHE A 68 31.62 10.68 46.05
CA PHE A 68 32.45 9.84 46.91
C PHE A 68 33.42 10.64 47.82
N GLN A 69 33.12 11.91 48.12
CA GLN A 69 33.94 12.81 48.96
C GLN A 69 35.34 13.13 48.40
N VAL A 70 35.60 12.83 47.11
CA VAL A 70 36.93 12.99 46.50
C VAL A 70 37.45 14.43 46.59
N ARG A 71 36.60 15.45 46.42
CA ARG A 71 37.05 16.86 46.49
C ARG A 71 37.35 17.30 47.91
N ASP A 72 36.57 16.85 48.89
CA ASP A 72 36.86 17.14 50.30
C ASP A 72 38.16 16.45 50.72
N ASN A 73 38.38 15.21 50.29
CA ASN A 73 39.60 14.45 50.54
C ASN A 73 40.83 15.17 49.96
N MET A 74 40.80 15.60 48.69
CA MET A 74 41.86 16.39 48.05
C MET A 74 42.21 17.68 48.82
N ILE A 75 41.19 18.41 49.28
CA ILE A 75 41.36 19.69 50.00
C ILE A 75 41.77 19.46 51.48
N SER A 76 41.68 18.23 51.98
CA SER A 76 42.14 17.85 53.33
C SER A 76 43.53 17.22 53.35
N SER A 77 44.02 16.63 52.25
CA SER A 77 45.40 16.11 52.16
C SER A 77 46.47 17.21 52.19
N GLU A 78 46.15 18.44 51.73
CA GLU A 78 47.05 19.61 51.85
C GLU A 78 47.40 19.97 53.31
N ARG A 79 46.64 19.50 54.30
CA ARG A 79 46.76 19.89 55.73
C ARG A 79 47.67 19.00 56.56
N ALA A 80 48.49 18.17 55.93
CA ALA A 80 49.31 17.15 56.62
C ALA A 80 50.83 17.47 56.66
N HIS A 81 51.29 18.55 56.02
CA HIS A 81 52.72 18.81 55.83
C HIS A 81 53.31 20.02 56.57
N ASP A 82 52.50 20.98 57.02
CA ASP A 82 52.94 22.14 57.80
C ASP A 82 52.12 22.26 59.11
N GLU A 83 52.69 21.79 60.22
CA GLU A 83 52.62 22.42 61.56
C GLU A 83 53.40 21.57 62.59
N SER A 84 54.67 21.91 62.82
CA SER A 84 55.41 21.45 64.01
C SER A 84 56.44 22.49 64.49
N ASN A 85 55.96 23.70 64.83
CA ASN A 85 56.68 24.58 65.76
C ASN A 85 55.74 25.55 66.50
N PHE A 86 56.15 25.93 67.70
CA PHE A 86 55.30 26.44 68.79
C PHE A 86 54.93 27.94 68.73
N ASP A 87 53.67 28.21 69.10
CA ASP A 87 53.15 29.25 70.02
C ASP A 87 53.32 30.78 69.85
N HIS A 88 52.25 31.44 70.33
CA HIS A 88 52.05 32.89 70.59
C HIS A 88 51.97 33.80 69.33
N ILE A 89 51.10 34.82 69.26
CA ILE A 89 50.42 35.64 70.30
C ILE A 89 48.88 35.73 70.05
N HIS A 90 48.13 36.10 71.10
CA HIS A 90 46.67 36.34 71.14
C HIS A 90 46.05 37.12 69.95
N SER A 91 44.86 36.71 69.48
CA SER A 91 43.58 37.45 69.74
C SER A 91 42.32 36.74 69.19
N THR A 92 41.22 36.82 69.96
CA THR A 92 39.78 36.72 69.58
C THR A 92 39.34 36.00 68.29
N GLY A 93 38.44 34.99 68.39
CA GLY A 93 37.60 34.60 67.25
C GLY A 93 36.89 33.25 67.34
N ASN A 94 35.71 33.20 67.96
CA ASN A 94 34.88 31.99 68.02
C ASN A 94 33.99 31.86 66.76
N SER A 95 33.94 30.70 66.10
CA SER A 95 32.65 30.04 65.80
C SER A 95 32.77 28.68 65.10
N SER A 96 31.84 27.80 65.45
CA SER A 96 31.67 26.46 64.90
C SER A 96 30.94 26.46 63.55
N ASN A 97 31.53 25.76 62.59
CA ASN A 97 30.95 24.64 61.85
C ASN A 97 29.43 24.29 62.00
N ILE A 98 28.86 23.72 60.93
CA ILE A 98 27.63 22.90 60.85
C ILE A 98 26.25 23.57 60.60
N SER A 99 25.68 23.19 59.45
CA SER A 99 24.25 23.05 59.10
C SER A 99 23.43 24.26 58.61
N SER A 100 23.17 24.24 57.29
CA SER A 100 21.86 24.31 56.58
C SER A 100 20.81 25.41 56.86
N SER A 101 20.06 25.66 55.78
CA SER A 101 18.70 26.23 55.67
C SER A 101 18.52 27.68 55.21
N SER A 102 17.59 27.82 54.26
CA SER A 102 16.77 28.99 53.93
C SER A 102 17.38 30.25 53.33
N GLU A 103 16.75 30.68 52.23
CA GLU A 103 16.58 32.09 51.90
C GLU A 103 15.90 32.83 53.07
N MET A 104 16.51 33.94 53.52
CA MET A 104 15.79 35.18 53.82
C MET A 104 16.80 36.33 53.93
N ALA A 105 16.48 37.47 53.31
CA ALA A 105 17.28 38.68 53.42
C ALA A 105 16.98 39.44 54.74
N ASN A 106 17.89 40.31 55.16
CA ASN A 106 17.62 41.76 55.12
C ASN A 106 18.83 42.62 55.53
N ASN A 107 18.72 43.92 55.22
CA ASN A 107 19.50 45.05 55.71
C ASN A 107 20.97 45.13 55.29
N VAL A 108 21.16 45.68 54.08
CA VAL A 108 21.81 46.98 53.85
C VAL A 108 22.97 47.33 54.80
N ASN A 109 24.15 47.48 54.23
CA ASN A 109 24.96 48.66 54.49
C ASN A 109 25.38 49.27 53.15
N ASN A 110 25.33 50.60 53.02
CA ASN A 110 25.70 51.27 51.77
C ASN A 110 27.22 51.39 51.68
N GLN A 111 27.84 50.75 50.69
CA GLN A 111 29.15 51.17 50.19
C GLN A 111 29.25 50.88 48.69
N SER A 112 29.82 51.85 47.98
CA SER A 112 29.90 51.91 46.53
C SER A 112 30.96 50.95 45.97
N MET A 113 30.54 50.06 45.07
CA MET A 113 31.44 49.48 44.07
C MET A 113 30.77 49.57 42.70
N GLU A 114 31.17 50.59 41.93
CA GLU A 114 31.10 50.52 40.48
C GLU A 114 32.17 49.54 40.00
N SER A 115 31.78 48.46 39.35
CA SER A 115 32.68 47.58 38.60
C SER A 115 31.89 46.85 37.52
N ASP A 116 32.48 46.72 36.34
CA ASP A 116 32.16 45.74 35.31
C ASP A 116 30.70 45.72 34.80
N ILE A 117 30.27 46.87 34.26
CA ILE A 117 29.29 46.89 33.17
C ILE A 117 29.97 46.30 31.92
N ASP A 118 29.86 44.98 31.77
CA ASP A 118 30.16 44.28 30.52
C ASP A 118 29.26 44.85 29.40
N THR A 119 29.85 45.26 28.27
CA THR A 119 29.27 46.24 27.33
C THR A 119 28.28 45.64 26.32
N GLY A 120 27.39 44.78 26.82
CA GLY A 120 26.31 44.17 26.05
C GLY A 120 25.07 45.08 25.93
N GLU A 121 24.52 45.16 24.73
CA GLU A 121 23.26 45.86 24.44
C GLU A 121 22.09 45.27 25.27
N VAL A 122 21.60 46.02 26.27
CA VAL A 122 20.43 45.63 27.09
C VAL A 122 19.17 46.29 26.53
N ARG A 123 18.22 45.47 26.08
CA ARG A 123 16.94 45.93 25.51
C ARG A 123 15.84 45.84 26.55
N LYS A 124 15.10 46.94 26.75
CA LYS A 124 13.97 47.06 27.68
C LYS A 124 12.64 46.97 26.92
N TYR A 125 11.74 46.13 27.39
CA TYR A 125 10.37 45.98 26.88
C TYR A 125 9.37 46.00 28.05
N VAL A 126 8.17 46.52 27.85
CA VAL A 126 7.09 46.48 28.87
C VAL A 126 5.96 45.62 28.33
N LEU A 127 5.55 44.59 29.10
CA LEU A 127 4.43 43.72 28.75
C LEU A 127 3.21 44.08 29.59
N HIS A 128 2.06 44.25 28.93
CA HIS A 128 0.80 44.65 29.55
C HIS A 128 -0.11 43.44 29.82
N ILE A 129 -0.54 43.27 31.06
CA ILE A 129 -1.37 42.16 31.52
C ILE A 129 -2.59 42.72 32.27
N PRO A 130 -3.82 42.43 31.82
CA PRO A 130 -5.04 42.77 32.57
C PRO A 130 -5.00 42.18 33.98
N ARG A 131 -5.37 42.97 35.00
CA ARG A 131 -5.21 42.57 36.40
C ARG A 131 -5.89 41.23 36.73
N GLN A 132 -7.09 40.97 36.18
CA GLN A 132 -7.80 39.69 36.34
C GLN A 132 -7.03 38.49 35.74
N GLU A 133 -6.33 38.68 34.61
CA GLU A 133 -5.49 37.64 33.99
C GLU A 133 -4.31 37.32 34.93
N PHE A 134 -3.67 38.35 35.48
CA PHE A 134 -2.55 38.19 36.43
C PHE A 134 -2.98 37.58 37.76
N GLU A 135 -4.09 38.03 38.36
CA GLU A 135 -4.63 37.51 39.62
C GLU A 135 -4.95 36.02 39.52
N SER A 136 -5.44 35.55 38.37
CA SER A 136 -5.71 34.12 38.12
C SER A 136 -4.47 33.21 38.19
N LEU A 137 -3.27 33.79 38.09
CA LEU A 137 -1.98 33.09 38.19
C LEU A 137 -1.48 33.00 39.63
N ILE A 138 -2.04 33.75 40.57
CA ILE A 138 -1.55 33.82 41.95
C ILE A 138 -2.10 32.63 42.73
N MET A 139 -1.21 31.88 43.39
CA MET A 139 -1.58 30.79 44.30
C MET A 139 -0.87 30.93 45.65
N GLU A 140 -1.56 30.53 46.72
CA GLU A 140 -0.94 30.40 48.04
C GLU A 140 -0.23 29.06 48.20
N LYS A 141 0.96 29.09 48.79
CA LYS A 141 1.78 27.90 49.04
C LYS A 141 2.27 27.89 50.49
N LYS A 142 1.81 26.88 51.25
CA LYS A 142 2.19 26.64 52.65
C LYS A 142 3.55 25.93 52.71
N TYR A 143 4.56 26.63 53.22
CA TYR A 143 5.89 26.08 53.48
C TYR A 143 6.06 25.84 55.00
N LYS A 144 6.50 24.63 55.38
CA LYS A 144 6.87 24.32 56.77
C LYS A 144 8.37 24.59 56.94
N LYS A 145 8.75 25.61 57.72
CA LYS A 145 10.14 25.84 58.14
C LYS A 145 10.31 25.30 59.56
N TYR A 146 11.25 24.38 59.76
CA TYR A 146 11.63 23.95 61.11
C TYR A 146 12.35 25.10 61.81
N ASN A 147 11.76 25.64 62.88
CA ASN A 147 12.35 26.74 63.62
C ASN A 147 13.27 26.18 64.73
N ARG A 148 14.59 26.35 64.56
CA ARG A 148 15.61 25.81 65.47
C ARG A 148 15.44 26.30 66.91
N SER A 149 15.08 27.57 67.13
CA SER A 149 14.99 28.14 68.49
C SER A 149 13.76 27.66 69.27
N THR A 150 12.69 27.22 68.59
CA THR A 150 11.45 26.74 69.25
C THR A 150 11.21 25.24 69.07
N LYS A 151 12.09 24.54 68.33
CA LYS A 151 11.97 23.13 67.92
C LYS A 151 10.61 22.75 67.29
N LYS A 152 9.88 23.74 66.75
CA LYS A 152 8.54 23.58 66.16
C LYS A 152 8.55 23.90 64.67
N ASN A 153 7.69 23.22 63.91
CA ASN A 153 7.48 23.48 62.49
C ASN A 153 6.54 24.68 62.31
N VAL A 154 7.08 25.84 61.95
CA VAL A 154 6.30 27.04 61.66
C VAL A 154 5.86 27.00 60.20
N SER A 155 4.54 26.99 59.96
CA SER A 155 3.98 27.11 58.60
C SER A 155 3.91 28.58 58.19
N ARG A 156 4.66 28.97 57.16
CA ARG A 156 4.50 30.26 56.49
C ARG A 156 3.72 30.08 55.19
N ILE A 157 2.74 30.95 54.96
CA ILE A 157 2.04 31.06 53.68
C ILE A 157 2.83 32.06 52.84
N HIS A 158 3.18 31.68 51.61
CA HIS A 158 3.75 32.59 50.62
C HIS A 158 2.86 32.58 49.39
N LYS A 159 2.54 33.76 48.84
CA LYS A 159 1.94 33.87 47.50
C LYS A 159 3.02 33.61 46.44
N THR A 160 2.64 32.98 45.33
CA THR A 160 3.55 32.62 44.24
C THR A 160 2.78 32.40 42.95
N LEU A 161 3.42 32.57 41.79
CA LEU A 161 2.78 32.28 40.49
C LEU A 161 2.63 30.77 40.25
N MET A 162 1.49 30.36 39.68
CA MET A 162 1.09 28.96 39.46
C MET A 162 1.92 28.30 38.34
N PRO A 163 2.78 27.31 38.63
CA PRO A 163 3.74 26.79 37.65
C PRO A 163 3.09 26.09 36.45
N GLY A 164 3.62 26.36 35.26
CA GLY A 164 3.08 25.90 33.98
C GLY A 164 1.85 26.66 33.49
N LEU A 165 1.69 27.92 33.91
CA LEU A 165 0.69 28.87 33.39
C LEU A 165 1.32 30.25 33.16
N TRP A 166 1.94 30.83 34.19
CA TRP A 166 2.54 32.17 34.09
C TRP A 166 3.70 32.20 33.08
N GLU A 167 4.50 31.13 33.04
CA GLU A 167 5.62 30.99 32.11
C GLU A 167 5.14 30.99 30.65
N ASP A 168 4.00 30.36 30.39
CA ASP A 168 3.43 30.27 29.04
C ASP A 168 2.78 31.60 28.64
N MET A 169 2.04 32.27 29.55
CA MET A 169 1.47 33.61 29.31
C MET A 169 2.56 34.66 29.06
N ILE A 170 3.61 34.72 29.90
CA ILE A 170 4.72 35.66 29.71
C ILE A 170 5.48 35.35 28.40
N THR A 171 5.65 34.08 28.03
CA THR A 171 6.20 33.72 26.70
C THR A 171 5.30 34.23 25.57
N GLU A 172 3.98 34.05 25.67
CA GLU A 172 3.02 34.43 24.63
C GLU A 172 2.91 35.95 24.45
N LYS A 173 2.89 36.72 25.56
CA LYS A 173 2.93 38.19 25.53
C LYS A 173 4.26 38.70 24.96
N LEU A 174 5.41 38.16 25.44
CA LEU A 174 6.74 38.56 24.97
C LEU A 174 6.91 38.31 23.47
N VAL A 175 6.50 37.16 22.95
CA VAL A 175 6.60 36.83 21.51
C VAL A 175 5.65 37.69 20.66
N ARG A 176 4.47 38.08 21.17
CA ARG A 176 3.57 38.99 20.43
C ARG A 176 4.01 40.45 20.44
N GLN A 177 4.65 40.91 21.52
CA GLN A 177 4.94 42.34 21.75
C GLN A 177 6.40 42.71 21.46
N THR A 178 7.27 41.74 21.14
CA THR A 178 8.71 41.99 20.91
C THR A 178 9.29 41.09 19.81
N PRO A 179 10.30 41.54 19.03
CA PRO A 179 10.96 40.75 17.99
C PRO A 179 11.99 39.73 18.56
N VAL A 180 11.72 39.17 19.74
CA VAL A 180 12.69 38.39 20.53
C VAL A 180 12.67 36.91 20.12
N THR A 181 13.71 36.49 19.40
CA THR A 181 13.91 35.11 18.93
C THR A 181 14.44 34.14 20.01
N CYS A 182 14.73 34.64 21.21
CA CYS A 182 15.32 33.86 22.31
C CYS A 182 14.29 32.98 23.02
N GLY A 183 14.47 31.66 22.99
CA GLY A 183 13.69 30.71 23.79
C GLY A 183 14.09 30.69 25.26
N TYR A 184 13.76 31.77 25.97
CA TYR A 184 13.97 31.91 27.41
C TYR A 184 13.35 30.77 28.22
N ASN A 185 14.13 30.24 29.16
CA ASN A 185 13.66 29.27 30.13
C ASN A 185 13.72 29.90 31.52
N PHE A 186 12.55 30.16 32.08
CA PHE A 186 12.37 30.71 33.42
C PHE A 186 13.07 29.84 34.46
N VAL A 187 13.88 30.48 35.29
CA VAL A 187 14.74 29.85 36.30
C VAL A 187 14.10 29.97 37.68
N ASN A 188 13.67 31.17 38.04
CA ASN A 188 12.97 31.47 39.28
C ASN A 188 12.09 32.73 39.14
N HIS A 189 11.23 32.93 40.14
CA HIS A 189 10.39 34.12 40.29
C HIS A 189 10.17 34.44 41.76
N TYR A 190 9.88 35.71 42.04
CA TYR A 190 9.50 36.25 43.34
C TYR A 190 8.27 37.14 43.17
N ILE A 191 7.37 37.14 44.15
CA ILE A 191 6.24 38.05 44.26
C ILE A 191 6.12 38.51 45.72
N SER A 192 5.79 39.77 45.93
CA SER A 192 5.53 40.37 47.23
C SER A 192 4.23 39.83 47.86
N MET A 193 4.13 39.86 49.19
CA MET A 193 2.95 39.34 49.90
C MET A 193 1.67 40.17 49.65
N ASP A 194 1.82 41.47 49.39
CA ASP A 194 0.75 42.37 48.95
C ASP A 194 0.46 42.27 47.45
N THR A 195 1.25 41.47 46.71
CA THR A 195 1.09 41.22 45.26
C THR A 195 1.20 42.45 44.36
N LYS A 196 1.79 43.54 44.86
CA LYS A 196 2.05 44.77 44.10
C LYS A 196 3.35 44.73 43.29
N SER A 197 4.33 43.89 43.66
CA SER A 197 5.61 43.82 42.96
C SER A 197 6.17 42.40 42.86
N GLY A 198 7.09 42.19 41.92
CA GLY A 198 7.74 40.89 41.74
C GLY A 198 8.94 40.93 40.79
N ILE A 199 9.66 39.81 40.70
CA ILE A 199 10.81 39.63 39.81
C ILE A 199 10.71 38.26 39.14
N ILE A 200 11.03 38.20 37.85
CA ILE A 200 11.14 36.97 37.05
C ILE A 200 12.54 36.92 36.44
N ASN A 201 13.24 35.79 36.53
CA ASN A 201 14.52 35.57 35.84
C ASN A 201 14.44 34.37 34.88
N ALA A 202 14.98 34.51 33.67
CA ALA A 202 15.00 33.46 32.66
C ALA A 202 16.29 33.49 31.81
N ASN A 203 16.78 32.32 31.42
CA ASN A 203 18.01 32.19 30.62
C ASN A 203 17.71 31.52 29.26
N CYS A 204 18.30 32.02 28.18
CA CYS A 204 18.25 31.40 26.86
C CYS A 204 19.54 30.59 26.60
N ASN A 205 19.46 29.55 25.76
CA ASN A 205 20.62 28.75 25.37
C ASN A 205 21.71 29.56 24.63
N CYS A 206 21.41 30.77 24.13
CA CYS A 206 22.40 31.64 23.51
C CYS A 206 23.40 32.25 24.51
N GLY A 207 23.10 32.21 25.82
CA GLY A 207 23.80 32.95 26.88
C GLY A 207 23.01 34.15 27.40
N GLY A 208 22.08 34.67 26.58
CA GLY A 208 21.24 35.83 26.91
C GLY A 208 20.34 35.59 28.12
N LYS A 209 20.16 36.65 28.91
CA LYS A 209 19.42 36.66 30.18
C LYS A 209 18.22 37.61 30.07
N LEU A 210 17.10 37.23 30.66
CA LEU A 210 15.92 38.07 30.85
C LEU A 210 15.70 38.23 32.35
N ARG A 211 15.69 39.49 32.82
CA ARG A 211 15.29 39.87 34.18
C ARG A 211 14.14 40.85 34.08
N ALA A 212 12.95 40.41 34.47
CA ALA A 212 11.74 41.23 34.44
C ALA A 212 11.30 41.63 35.85
N SER A 213 10.86 42.88 36.00
CA SER A 213 10.19 43.38 37.20
C SER A 213 8.69 43.53 36.94
N ILE A 214 7.87 43.05 37.87
CA ILE A 214 6.42 43.15 37.85
C ILE A 214 6.01 44.34 38.71
N ASP A 215 5.11 45.19 38.21
CA ASP A 215 4.38 46.22 38.96
C ASP A 215 2.87 46.02 38.78
N ASN A 216 2.13 46.06 39.89
CA ASN A 216 0.67 45.94 39.99
C ASN A 216 0.12 47.04 40.93
N SER A 217 0.73 48.23 40.87
CA SER A 217 0.20 49.47 41.47
C SER A 217 -0.66 50.27 40.48
N GLY A 218 -0.32 50.23 39.20
CA GLY A 218 -1.07 50.85 38.09
C GLY A 218 -2.38 50.10 37.74
N PRO A 219 -3.20 50.65 36.81
CA PRO A 219 -4.49 50.07 36.44
C PRO A 219 -4.38 48.71 35.73
N GLU A 220 -3.31 48.50 34.98
CA GLU A 220 -2.88 47.19 34.47
C GLU A 220 -1.64 46.70 35.23
N VAL A 221 -1.29 45.42 35.05
CA VAL A 221 -0.04 44.85 35.57
C VAL A 221 1.04 44.99 34.49
N GLU A 222 2.07 45.78 34.78
CA GLU A 222 3.21 45.97 33.89
C GLU A 222 4.34 45.00 34.23
N VAL A 223 4.89 44.34 33.21
CA VAL A 223 6.06 43.46 33.36
C VAL A 223 7.19 44.00 32.49
N THR A 224 8.00 44.87 33.10
CA THR A 224 9.20 45.47 32.48
C THR A 224 10.29 44.40 32.37
N CYS A 225 10.50 43.89 31.17
CA CYS A 225 11.52 42.90 30.82
C CYS A 225 12.82 43.57 30.35
N ASN A 226 13.91 43.40 31.10
CA ASN A 226 15.25 43.77 30.66
C ASN A 226 15.94 42.52 30.08
N ILE A 227 16.43 42.62 28.85
CA ILE A 227 16.96 41.50 28.06
C ILE A 227 18.40 41.80 27.65
N SER A 228 19.34 40.94 28.04
CA SER A 228 20.70 40.93 27.48
C SER A 228 20.75 40.06 26.22
N LYS A 229 21.57 40.48 25.26
CA LYS A 229 22.01 39.63 24.14
C LYS A 229 22.82 38.42 24.67
N GLY A 230 23.05 37.45 23.79
CA GLY A 230 24.00 36.35 23.98
C GLY A 230 24.43 35.79 22.63
N ASP A 231 25.64 35.27 22.56
CA ASP A 231 26.44 35.23 21.33
C ASP A 231 26.39 33.89 20.58
N SER A 232 25.72 32.90 21.16
CA SER A 232 25.54 31.56 20.57
C SER A 232 24.10 31.33 20.09
N LYS A 233 23.86 30.21 19.40
CA LYS A 233 22.58 29.99 18.70
C LYS A 233 21.39 29.80 19.67
N CYS A 234 20.38 30.65 19.54
CA CYS A 234 19.13 30.60 20.30
C CYS A 234 18.47 29.20 20.29
N GLY A 235 18.09 28.73 21.48
CA GLY A 235 17.29 27.52 21.64
C GLY A 235 15.79 27.80 21.54
N LYS A 236 14.98 26.75 21.37
CA LYS A 236 13.51 26.83 21.47
C LYS A 236 13.02 26.56 22.88
N ARG A 237 11.84 27.09 23.20
CA ARG A 237 11.16 26.88 24.48
C ARG A 237 10.85 25.39 24.70
N TRP A 238 10.83 24.95 25.96
CA TRP A 238 10.51 23.57 26.32
C TRP A 238 9.00 23.33 26.46
N LEU A 239 8.39 22.59 25.52
CA LEU A 239 6.97 22.17 25.60
C LEU A 239 6.72 21.21 26.78
N ARG A 240 6.16 21.72 27.88
CA ARG A 240 5.92 21.00 29.15
C ARG A 240 4.49 21.24 29.69
N GLY A 241 4.17 20.69 30.86
CA GLY A 241 2.98 21.04 31.65
C GLY A 241 1.63 20.79 30.98
N LYS A 242 0.65 21.66 31.31
CA LYS A 242 -0.71 21.63 30.75
C LYS A 242 -0.70 21.88 29.23
N THR A 243 0.16 22.78 28.76
CA THR A 243 0.29 23.14 27.34
C THR A 243 0.80 21.98 26.48
N ARG A 244 1.70 21.12 26.99
CA ARG A 244 2.07 19.86 26.32
C ARG A 244 0.86 18.96 26.06
N HIS A 245 -0.07 18.87 27.01
CA HIS A 245 -1.28 18.05 26.86
C HIS A 245 -2.31 18.70 25.92
N LYS A 246 -2.55 20.02 26.04
CA LYS A 246 -3.39 20.79 25.10
C LYS A 246 -2.92 20.60 23.65
N ILE A 247 -1.61 20.78 23.42
CA ILE A 247 -1.00 20.64 22.08
C ILE A 247 -0.99 19.17 21.62
N ALA A 248 -0.73 18.20 22.49
CA ALA A 248 -0.76 16.79 22.09
C ALA A 248 -2.16 16.34 21.61
N ARG A 249 -3.22 16.74 22.32
CA ARG A 249 -4.62 16.52 21.91
C ARG A 249 -4.94 17.24 20.59
N ALA A 250 -4.53 18.49 20.43
CA ALA A 250 -4.76 19.25 19.18
C ALA A 250 -4.03 18.69 17.94
N ILE A 251 -3.12 17.72 18.11
CA ILE A 251 -2.39 17.03 17.03
C ILE A 251 -2.83 15.55 16.95
N GLU A 252 -3.79 15.09 17.76
CA GLU A 252 -4.24 13.69 17.80
C GLU A 252 -4.68 13.16 16.43
N GLU A 253 -5.44 13.96 15.69
CA GLU A 253 -5.93 13.63 14.34
C GLU A 253 -5.03 14.18 13.21
N LYS A 254 -4.16 15.14 13.53
CA LYS A 254 -3.33 15.86 12.53
C LYS A 254 -1.91 15.31 12.44
N SER A 255 -1.22 15.60 11.34
CA SER A 255 0.24 15.42 11.26
C SER A 255 0.94 16.55 12.02
N ALA A 256 2.10 16.25 12.62
CA ALA A 256 2.91 17.25 13.31
C ALA A 256 3.45 18.35 12.36
N HIS A 257 3.46 18.09 11.04
CA HIS A 257 3.81 19.07 10.03
C HIS A 257 2.63 20.03 9.77
N ILE A 258 1.43 19.49 9.54
CA ILE A 258 0.21 20.27 9.28
C ILE A 258 -0.09 21.20 10.47
N TYR A 259 -0.03 20.70 11.71
CA TYR A 259 -0.22 21.56 12.89
C TYR A 259 0.83 22.67 12.99
N ARG A 260 2.10 22.37 12.69
CA ARG A 260 3.19 23.35 12.75
C ARG A 260 3.03 24.44 11.68
N ALA A 261 2.61 24.09 10.46
CA ALA A 261 2.28 25.06 9.42
C ALA A 261 1.03 25.89 9.79
N GLN A 262 -0.06 25.24 10.22
CA GLN A 262 -1.27 25.92 10.72
C GLN A 262 -1.03 26.86 11.91
N ARG A 263 0.08 26.67 12.64
CA ARG A 263 0.50 27.54 13.73
C ARG A 263 1.45 28.65 13.26
N ALA A 264 2.36 28.38 12.32
CA ALA A 264 3.17 29.41 11.66
C ALA A 264 2.28 30.49 11.03
N ASN A 265 1.27 30.09 10.25
CA ASN A 265 0.29 31.00 9.62
C ASN A 265 -0.59 31.80 10.61
N LYS A 266 -0.41 31.63 11.92
CA LYS A 266 -1.09 32.37 13.00
C LYS A 266 -0.14 33.14 13.92
N GLU A 267 1.17 32.92 13.80
CA GLU A 267 2.20 33.43 14.70
C GLU A 267 3.39 34.08 13.95
N MET A 268 3.32 34.19 12.62
CA MET A 268 4.38 34.72 11.75
C MET A 268 3.82 35.39 10.49
N CYS A 269 4.43 36.49 10.09
CA CYS A 269 4.32 37.12 8.77
C CYS A 269 5.48 36.69 7.84
N PRO A 270 5.36 36.89 6.51
CA PRO A 270 6.47 36.66 5.58
C PRO A 270 7.70 37.51 5.93
N GLY A 271 8.84 36.87 6.18
CA GLY A 271 10.09 37.50 6.60
C GLY A 271 10.44 37.35 8.08
N ASP A 272 9.48 36.95 8.94
CA ASP A 272 9.73 36.78 10.37
C ASP A 272 10.70 35.63 10.69
N ALA A 273 11.57 35.86 11.66
CA ALA A 273 12.40 34.82 12.25
C ALA A 273 11.54 33.84 13.08
N GLU A 274 11.82 32.53 13.01
CA GLU A 274 10.94 31.52 13.60
C GLU A 274 10.83 31.67 15.14
N PRO A 275 9.63 31.91 15.70
CA PRO A 275 9.49 32.27 17.10
C PRO A 275 9.72 31.08 18.04
N PRO A 276 10.22 31.31 19.27
CA PRO A 276 10.74 30.25 20.13
C PRO A 276 9.68 29.29 20.68
N ASN A 277 8.40 29.66 20.62
CA ASN A 277 7.23 28.86 20.96
C ASN A 277 6.76 27.95 19.79
N LEU A 278 7.24 28.16 18.56
CA LEU A 278 6.90 27.30 17.41
C LEU A 278 7.72 25.99 17.46
N TYR A 279 7.20 25.04 18.24
CA TYR A 279 7.87 23.77 18.55
C TYR A 279 8.20 22.94 17.30
N SER A 280 9.34 22.24 17.34
CA SER A 280 9.81 21.41 16.23
C SER A 280 9.04 20.08 16.12
N SER A 281 8.90 19.57 14.90
CA SER A 281 8.15 18.34 14.60
C SER A 281 8.55 17.11 15.44
N PRO A 282 9.82 16.88 15.81
CA PRO A 282 10.19 15.81 16.76
C PRO A 282 9.57 15.97 18.15
N VAL A 283 9.52 17.19 18.70
CA VAL A 283 8.94 17.47 20.03
C VAL A 283 7.42 17.26 20.00
N LEU A 284 6.77 17.70 18.92
CA LEU A 284 5.34 17.50 18.68
C LEU A 284 4.97 16.03 18.49
N ARG A 285 5.72 15.27 17.66
CA ARG A 285 5.55 13.82 17.50
C ARG A 285 5.72 13.08 18.82
N LYS A 286 6.70 13.47 19.65
CA LYS A 286 6.89 12.90 20.99
C LYS A 286 5.72 13.21 21.92
N ALA A 287 5.18 14.44 21.89
CA ALA A 287 4.02 14.82 22.71
C ALA A 287 2.75 14.01 22.32
N LYS A 288 2.46 13.89 21.02
CA LYS A 288 1.37 13.04 20.50
C LYS A 288 1.55 11.57 20.93
N SER A 289 2.75 11.03 20.79
CA SER A 289 3.06 9.64 21.18
C SER A 289 2.88 9.38 22.67
N GLU A 290 3.34 10.29 23.53
CA GLU A 290 3.17 10.22 24.99
C GLU A 290 1.69 10.29 25.40
N TYR A 291 0.91 11.17 24.77
CA TYR A 291 -0.53 11.34 25.04
C TYR A 291 -1.34 10.11 24.61
N ILE A 292 -1.16 9.60 23.39
CA ILE A 292 -1.81 8.36 22.94
C ILE A 292 -1.39 7.19 23.86
N SER A 293 -0.12 7.12 24.27
CA SER A 293 0.37 6.09 25.20
C SER A 293 -0.20 6.20 26.62
N SER A 294 -0.85 7.31 26.98
CA SER A 294 -1.56 7.48 28.25
C SER A 294 -3.04 7.06 28.21
N GLN A 295 -3.57 6.75 27.03
CA GLN A 295 -4.93 6.22 26.83
C GLN A 295 -4.98 4.68 26.91
N TYR A 296 -3.83 4.00 26.88
CA TYR A 296 -3.75 2.54 26.88
C TYR A 296 -4.04 1.94 28.27
N LEU A 297 -4.84 0.86 28.33
CA LEU A 297 -5.14 0.12 29.57
C LEU A 297 -3.87 -0.50 30.19
N ASP A 298 -2.99 -1.05 29.35
CA ASP A 298 -1.64 -1.46 29.75
C ASP A 298 -0.59 -1.11 28.66
N LYS A 299 0.68 -1.09 29.04
CA LYS A 299 1.84 -0.94 28.14
C LYS A 299 2.08 -2.21 27.31
N ASP A 300 1.76 -3.37 27.87
CA ASP A 300 1.69 -4.63 27.12
C ASP A 300 0.40 -4.68 26.29
N PRO A 301 0.47 -5.00 24.98
CA PRO A 301 -0.73 -5.04 24.14
C PRO A 301 -1.66 -6.21 24.47
N VAL A 302 -1.13 -7.41 24.76
CA VAL A 302 -1.96 -8.60 25.03
C VAL A 302 -2.70 -8.43 26.35
N LYS A 303 -2.02 -7.90 27.36
CA LYS A 303 -2.65 -7.55 28.65
C LYS A 303 -3.69 -6.43 28.49
N SER A 304 -3.47 -5.47 27.58
CA SER A 304 -4.48 -4.46 27.24
C SER A 304 -5.75 -5.08 26.63
N ILE A 305 -5.62 -6.10 25.76
CA ILE A 305 -6.77 -6.87 25.22
C ILE A 305 -7.46 -7.68 26.33
N PHE A 306 -6.70 -8.32 27.23
CA PHE A 306 -7.27 -9.04 28.36
C PHE A 306 -8.08 -8.12 29.29
N LEU A 307 -7.56 -6.93 29.62
CA LEU A 307 -8.30 -5.93 30.39
C LEU A 307 -9.53 -5.39 29.62
N SER A 308 -9.44 -5.23 28.30
CA SER A 308 -10.59 -4.89 27.46
C SER A 308 -11.67 -5.98 27.51
N LYS A 309 -11.32 -7.28 27.44
CA LYS A 309 -12.27 -8.40 27.58
C LYS A 309 -13.04 -8.37 28.91
N GLN A 310 -12.41 -7.91 29.99
CA GLN A 310 -13.06 -7.75 31.30
C GLN A 310 -13.83 -6.43 31.47
N THR A 311 -13.84 -5.56 30.44
CA THR A 311 -14.47 -4.23 30.48
C THR A 311 -15.19 -3.92 29.16
N THR A 312 -14.63 -3.09 28.28
CA THR A 312 -15.30 -2.58 27.05
C THR A 312 -15.53 -3.64 25.98
N GLY A 313 -14.76 -4.72 25.98
CA GLY A 313 -14.85 -5.86 25.08
C GLY A 313 -15.54 -7.10 25.68
N ALA A 314 -16.21 -6.98 26.82
CA ALA A 314 -16.99 -8.05 27.40
C ALA A 314 -18.06 -8.56 26.42
N ASN A 315 -18.21 -9.88 26.31
CA ASN A 315 -19.06 -10.57 25.32
C ASN A 315 -18.74 -10.27 23.83
N ILE A 316 -17.62 -9.60 23.53
CA ILE A 316 -17.14 -9.30 22.18
C ILE A 316 -15.80 -10.00 21.90
N ILE A 317 -14.86 -9.90 22.84
CA ILE A 317 -13.55 -10.58 22.77
C ILE A 317 -13.73 -11.97 23.38
N GLN A 318 -13.78 -12.99 22.53
CA GLN A 318 -14.20 -14.33 22.91
C GLN A 318 -13.03 -15.13 23.47
N ASN A 319 -11.93 -15.28 22.73
CA ASN A 319 -10.74 -16.02 23.16
C ASN A 319 -9.46 -15.22 22.87
N ILE A 320 -8.43 -15.41 23.71
CA ILE A 320 -7.13 -14.72 23.63
C ILE A 320 -6.01 -15.75 23.87
N GLY A 321 -5.09 -15.89 22.93
CA GLY A 321 -3.81 -16.58 23.08
C GLY A 321 -2.70 -15.62 23.44
N LEU A 322 -1.80 -16.04 24.35
CA LEU A 322 -0.63 -15.25 24.76
C LEU A 322 0.61 -15.61 23.93
N ASP A 323 0.96 -16.90 23.91
CA ASP A 323 2.03 -17.45 23.08
C ASP A 323 1.63 -18.86 22.60
N PRO A 324 1.45 -19.08 21.29
CA PRO A 324 1.41 -18.07 20.24
C PRO A 324 0.22 -17.09 20.40
N PHE A 325 0.37 -15.87 19.91
CA PHE A 325 -0.64 -14.82 20.07
C PHE A 325 -1.86 -15.06 19.16
N TYR A 326 -3.08 -14.94 19.70
CA TYR A 326 -4.30 -14.81 18.88
C TYR A 326 -5.42 -14.09 19.64
N VAL A 327 -6.42 -13.59 18.91
CA VAL A 327 -7.64 -12.98 19.46
C VAL A 327 -8.83 -13.33 18.58
N HIS A 328 -9.83 -14.03 19.13
CA HIS A 328 -11.11 -14.27 18.48
C HIS A 328 -12.10 -13.21 18.95
N TYR A 329 -12.82 -12.55 18.03
CA TYR A 329 -13.82 -11.55 18.40
C TYR A 329 -14.99 -11.46 17.42
N TRP A 330 -16.17 -11.26 17.98
CA TRP A 330 -17.43 -10.95 17.29
C TRP A 330 -18.45 -10.49 18.33
N THR A 331 -19.35 -9.58 17.95
CA THR A 331 -20.44 -9.09 18.81
C THR A 331 -21.66 -10.02 18.72
N SER A 332 -22.46 -10.09 19.78
CA SER A 332 -23.76 -10.79 19.76
C SER A 332 -24.70 -10.22 18.68
N HIS A 333 -24.56 -8.94 18.34
CA HIS A 333 -25.33 -8.27 17.29
C HIS A 333 -24.96 -8.80 15.89
N GLN A 334 -23.67 -9.07 15.60
CA GLN A 334 -23.26 -9.78 14.36
C GLN A 334 -23.91 -11.16 14.27
N THR A 335 -23.86 -11.95 15.35
CA THR A 335 -24.50 -13.29 15.38
C THR A 335 -26.03 -13.20 15.21
N SER A 336 -26.68 -12.16 15.76
CA SER A 336 -28.11 -11.94 15.60
C SER A 336 -28.51 -11.56 14.17
N ILE A 337 -27.77 -10.65 13.52
CA ILE A 337 -27.98 -10.28 12.11
C ILE A 337 -27.74 -11.49 11.22
N TYR A 338 -26.69 -12.27 11.50
CA TYR A 338 -26.38 -13.48 10.74
C TYR A 338 -27.48 -14.55 10.86
N LYS A 339 -28.08 -14.73 12.04
CA LYS A 339 -29.29 -15.57 12.23
C LYS A 339 -30.45 -15.08 11.36
N LYS A 340 -30.79 -13.77 11.41
CA LYS A 340 -31.86 -13.18 10.59
C LYS A 340 -31.59 -13.34 9.08
N TYR A 341 -30.32 -13.30 8.66
CA TYR A 341 -29.90 -13.56 7.29
C TYR A 341 -30.09 -15.03 6.89
N CYS A 342 -29.58 -15.99 7.66
CA CYS A 342 -29.70 -17.42 7.39
C CYS A 342 -31.15 -17.95 7.36
N SER A 343 -32.07 -17.29 8.07
CA SER A 343 -33.51 -17.61 8.02
C SER A 343 -34.25 -17.03 6.81
N LYS A 344 -33.62 -16.17 6.00
CA LYS A 344 -34.24 -15.48 4.86
C LYS A 344 -33.55 -15.72 3.51
N PHE A 345 -32.28 -16.11 3.52
CA PHE A 345 -31.47 -16.27 2.33
C PHE A 345 -30.57 -17.51 2.43
N THR A 346 -30.27 -18.14 1.30
CA THR A 346 -29.17 -19.12 1.19
C THR A 346 -27.87 -18.47 1.65
N SER A 347 -27.37 -18.89 2.80
CA SER A 347 -26.23 -18.22 3.45
C SER A 347 -24.89 -18.59 2.81
N CYS A 348 -24.34 -17.67 2.02
CA CYS A 348 -23.01 -17.75 1.41
C CYS A 348 -22.00 -16.93 2.23
N LEU A 349 -21.03 -17.62 2.83
CA LEU A 349 -19.98 -17.05 3.67
C LEU A 349 -18.65 -16.98 2.93
N TYR A 350 -18.01 -15.82 2.95
CA TYR A 350 -16.68 -15.60 2.40
C TYR A 350 -15.66 -15.53 3.52
N ILE A 351 -14.54 -16.24 3.40
CA ILE A 351 -13.46 -16.21 4.41
C ILE A 351 -12.10 -16.08 3.70
N ASP A 352 -11.31 -15.12 4.17
CA ASP A 352 -9.97 -14.78 3.66
C ASP A 352 -9.18 -14.10 4.82
N ALA A 353 -7.87 -13.95 4.64
CA ALA A 353 -6.94 -13.39 5.62
C ALA A 353 -6.25 -12.12 5.09
N THR A 354 -5.74 -11.26 5.98
CA THR A 354 -4.91 -10.14 5.52
C THR A 354 -3.86 -9.66 6.53
N GLY A 355 -2.65 -9.46 6.01
CA GLY A 355 -1.50 -9.02 6.79
C GLY A 355 -1.39 -7.49 6.91
N GLY A 356 -0.45 -7.06 7.76
CA GLY A 356 -0.01 -5.66 7.85
C GLY A 356 -0.90 -4.72 8.66
N VAL A 357 -2.05 -5.18 9.17
CA VAL A 357 -2.97 -4.36 10.00
C VAL A 357 -2.39 -4.00 11.38
N VAL A 358 -1.62 -4.92 12.00
CA VAL A 358 -1.02 -4.73 13.33
C VAL A 358 0.49 -4.97 13.34
N ARG A 359 1.18 -4.36 14.32
CA ARG A 359 2.61 -4.56 14.55
C ARG A 359 2.84 -5.88 15.29
N LYS A 360 3.90 -6.59 14.90
CA LYS A 360 4.45 -7.73 15.66
C LYS A 360 4.64 -7.36 17.13
N ILE A 361 4.13 -8.20 18.02
CA ILE A 361 4.21 -8.03 19.48
C ILE A 361 5.61 -8.46 19.95
N LYS A 362 6.10 -7.91 21.07
CA LYS A 362 7.34 -8.37 21.70
C LYS A 362 7.01 -9.43 22.75
N LYS A 363 7.72 -10.56 22.72
CA LYS A 363 7.62 -11.61 23.74
C LYS A 363 8.54 -11.29 24.93
N ALA A 364 8.40 -12.04 26.04
CA ALA A 364 9.05 -11.73 27.32
C ALA A 364 10.59 -11.88 27.29
N ASP A 365 11.09 -12.77 26.43
CA ASP A 365 12.50 -12.96 26.07
C ASP A 365 13.10 -11.77 25.26
N GLY A 366 12.26 -10.84 24.80
CA GLY A 366 12.64 -9.72 23.94
C GLY A 366 12.57 -10.02 22.43
N SER A 367 12.18 -11.23 22.03
CA SER A 367 11.92 -11.58 20.64
C SER A 367 10.60 -10.95 20.14
N LYS A 368 10.16 -11.35 18.95
CA LYS A 368 8.92 -10.87 18.32
C LYS A 368 8.10 -12.03 17.82
N THR A 369 6.78 -11.83 17.78
CA THR A 369 5.84 -12.76 17.15
C THR A 369 6.16 -13.03 15.67
N GLY A 370 5.59 -14.12 15.16
CA GLY A 370 5.32 -14.35 13.74
C GLY A 370 4.55 -13.19 13.09
N ASN A 371 4.25 -13.32 11.80
CA ASN A 371 3.40 -12.34 11.12
C ASN A 371 1.96 -12.52 11.61
N ILE A 372 1.32 -11.40 11.98
CA ILE A 372 -0.02 -11.40 12.55
C ILE A 372 -1.01 -11.01 11.46
N PHE A 373 -2.00 -11.88 11.23
CA PHE A 373 -3.00 -11.76 10.17
C PHE A 373 -4.40 -11.57 10.74
N LEU A 374 -5.22 -10.81 10.03
CA LEU A 374 -6.65 -10.65 10.28
C LEU A 374 -7.42 -11.57 9.35
N TYR A 375 -7.96 -12.65 9.90
CA TYR A 375 -9.01 -13.45 9.28
C TYR A 375 -10.34 -12.75 9.39
N HIS A 376 -11.13 -12.79 8.31
CA HIS A 376 -12.40 -12.07 8.24
C HIS A 376 -13.47 -12.89 7.53
N SER A 377 -14.56 -13.19 8.24
CA SER A 377 -15.72 -13.89 7.69
C SER A 377 -16.83 -12.89 7.31
N ILE A 378 -17.29 -12.90 6.06
CA ILE A 378 -18.11 -11.84 5.44
C ILE A 378 -19.30 -12.43 4.65
N ILE A 379 -20.43 -11.73 4.68
CA ILE A 379 -21.66 -11.99 3.93
C ILE A 379 -21.92 -10.86 2.93
N ARG A 380 -22.43 -11.20 1.74
CA ARG A 380 -22.88 -10.25 0.71
C ARG A 380 -24.40 -10.34 0.51
N LEU A 381 -25.09 -9.24 0.80
CA LEU A 381 -26.49 -8.94 0.46
C LEU A 381 -26.54 -8.14 -0.86
N PRO A 382 -27.72 -7.98 -1.50
CA PRO A 382 -27.92 -6.98 -2.55
C PRO A 382 -27.71 -5.55 -2.01
N SER A 383 -28.23 -5.25 -0.81
CA SER A 383 -28.18 -3.92 -0.20
C SER A 383 -26.84 -3.57 0.49
N GLY A 384 -25.86 -4.48 0.51
CA GLY A 384 -24.50 -4.24 1.03
C GLY A 384 -23.74 -5.51 1.41
N GLN A 385 -22.61 -5.38 2.10
CA GLN A 385 -21.89 -6.52 2.67
C GLN A 385 -21.54 -6.28 4.15
N PHE A 386 -21.49 -7.34 4.95
CA PHE A 386 -21.33 -7.28 6.41
C PHE A 386 -20.48 -8.43 6.95
N SER A 387 -19.79 -8.20 8.06
CA SER A 387 -18.85 -9.17 8.63
C SER A 387 -19.40 -9.85 9.86
N VAL A 388 -19.27 -11.17 9.97
CA VAL A 388 -19.92 -11.98 11.01
C VAL A 388 -19.00 -12.43 12.14
N CYS A 389 -17.72 -12.69 11.85
CA CYS A 389 -16.71 -12.96 12.87
C CYS A 389 -15.30 -12.65 12.38
N GLN A 390 -14.38 -12.48 13.35
CA GLN A 390 -13.00 -12.06 13.11
C GLN A 390 -12.02 -12.86 13.99
N MET A 391 -10.83 -13.13 13.46
CA MET A 391 -9.67 -13.58 14.23
C MET A 391 -8.44 -12.76 13.86
N LEU A 392 -7.67 -12.35 14.87
CA LEU A 392 -6.35 -11.75 14.71
C LEU A 392 -5.31 -12.73 15.27
N SER A 393 -4.53 -13.41 14.45
CA SER A 393 -3.70 -14.56 14.86
C SER A 393 -2.22 -14.42 14.47
N GLU A 394 -1.32 -15.05 15.24
CA GLU A 394 0.07 -15.41 14.88
C GLU A 394 0.15 -16.83 14.27
N VAL A 395 -0.89 -17.66 14.47
CA VAL A 395 -0.99 -19.05 14.02
C VAL A 395 -1.99 -19.18 12.86
N HIS A 396 -1.56 -19.82 11.79
CA HIS A 396 -2.28 -19.89 10.52
C HIS A 396 -2.51 -21.34 10.07
N ASN A 397 -2.59 -22.26 11.03
CA ASN A 397 -2.78 -23.68 10.76
C ASN A 397 -4.25 -24.11 10.82
N THR A 398 -4.54 -25.22 10.15
CA THR A 398 -5.88 -25.83 10.09
C THR A 398 -6.57 -25.91 11.43
N ASN A 399 -5.85 -26.29 12.50
CA ASN A 399 -6.44 -26.45 13.83
C ASN A 399 -6.80 -25.10 14.48
N ALA A 400 -5.97 -24.07 14.33
CA ALA A 400 -6.25 -22.72 14.86
C ALA A 400 -7.44 -22.07 14.14
N ILE A 401 -7.48 -22.15 12.81
CA ILE A 401 -8.59 -21.62 12.01
C ILE A 401 -9.88 -22.40 12.30
N ASN A 402 -9.82 -23.74 12.39
CA ASN A 402 -10.97 -24.57 12.75
C ASN A 402 -11.50 -24.23 14.14
N TYR A 403 -10.62 -24.04 15.14
CA TYR A 403 -11.00 -23.66 16.50
C TYR A 403 -11.74 -22.31 16.53
N TRP A 404 -11.28 -21.32 15.76
CA TRP A 404 -11.97 -20.04 15.60
C TRP A 404 -13.39 -20.18 15.02
N LEU A 405 -13.54 -20.89 13.90
CA LEU A 405 -14.83 -21.09 13.24
C LEU A 405 -15.79 -21.95 14.07
N THR A 406 -15.26 -22.98 14.74
CA THR A 406 -16.02 -23.86 15.63
C THR A 406 -16.50 -23.12 16.88
N GLU A 407 -15.70 -22.25 17.49
CA GLU A 407 -16.15 -21.42 18.62
C GLU A 407 -17.21 -20.38 18.18
N TRP A 408 -17.15 -19.91 16.93
CA TRP A 408 -18.19 -19.06 16.37
C TRP A 408 -19.53 -19.79 16.17
N THR A 409 -19.54 -21.00 15.61
CA THR A 409 -20.77 -21.82 15.51
C THR A 409 -21.28 -22.25 16.89
N ARG A 410 -20.38 -22.57 17.83
CA ARG A 410 -20.72 -22.84 19.25
C ARG A 410 -21.30 -21.63 19.99
N SER A 411 -21.03 -20.38 19.56
CA SER A 411 -21.78 -19.18 20.01
C SER A 411 -23.22 -19.10 19.45
N GLY A 412 -23.66 -20.15 18.76
CA GLY A 412 -25.00 -20.28 18.20
C GLY A 412 -25.14 -19.72 16.79
N ALA A 413 -24.05 -19.41 16.08
CA ALA A 413 -24.13 -19.05 14.67
C ALA A 413 -24.54 -20.28 13.82
N PRO A 414 -25.56 -20.20 12.95
CA PRO A 414 -25.93 -21.30 12.06
C PRO A 414 -24.77 -21.73 11.16
N ILE A 415 -24.77 -22.99 10.72
CA ILE A 415 -23.83 -23.45 9.70
C ILE A 415 -24.21 -22.77 8.36
N PRO A 416 -23.28 -22.14 7.63
CA PRO A 416 -23.53 -21.57 6.31
C PRO A 416 -23.97 -22.65 5.31
N LYS A 417 -24.69 -22.23 4.26
CA LYS A 417 -25.10 -23.13 3.17
C LYS A 417 -23.98 -23.29 2.16
N GLU A 418 -23.27 -22.21 1.89
CA GLU A 418 -22.12 -22.14 0.99
C GLU A 418 -20.97 -21.39 1.69
N VAL A 419 -19.74 -21.84 1.49
CA VAL A 419 -18.52 -21.16 1.97
C VAL A 419 -17.55 -21.03 0.80
N VAL A 420 -17.06 -19.83 0.52
CA VAL A 420 -16.05 -19.58 -0.52
C VAL A 420 -14.78 -19.05 0.13
N THR A 421 -13.67 -19.76 -0.06
CA THR A 421 -12.31 -19.37 0.38
C THR A 421 -11.39 -19.14 -0.80
N ASP A 422 -10.15 -18.72 -0.56
CA ASP A 422 -9.08 -18.91 -1.53
C ASP A 422 -8.68 -20.41 -1.63
N ALA A 423 -7.56 -20.67 -2.31
CA ALA A 423 -7.02 -22.02 -2.49
C ALA A 423 -6.20 -22.56 -1.30
N SER A 424 -6.10 -21.84 -0.18
CA SER A 424 -5.29 -22.24 0.98
C SER A 424 -5.75 -23.59 1.55
N ARG A 425 -4.90 -24.61 1.47
CA ARG A 425 -5.21 -25.95 2.03
C ARG A 425 -5.52 -25.90 3.52
N ALA A 426 -4.86 -25.02 4.27
CA ALA A 426 -5.11 -24.85 5.70
C ALA A 426 -6.53 -24.29 5.98
N LEU A 427 -6.97 -23.31 5.18
CA LEU A 427 -8.28 -22.66 5.29
C LEU A 427 -9.41 -23.56 4.76
N LEU A 428 -9.18 -24.28 3.66
CA LEU A 428 -10.09 -25.32 3.13
C LEU A 428 -10.27 -26.46 4.15
N SER A 429 -9.18 -27.06 4.65
CA SER A 429 -9.23 -28.09 5.67
C SER A 429 -9.93 -27.62 6.97
N ALA A 430 -9.77 -26.34 7.34
CA ALA A 430 -10.43 -25.77 8.52
C ALA A 430 -11.92 -25.54 8.32
N THR A 431 -12.34 -25.00 7.17
CA THR A 431 -13.77 -24.76 6.87
C THR A 431 -14.53 -26.06 6.66
N ILE A 432 -13.93 -27.07 6.04
CA ILE A 432 -14.47 -28.44 5.95
C ILE A 432 -14.72 -29.00 7.36
N ARG A 433 -13.75 -28.91 8.27
CA ARG A 433 -13.86 -29.40 9.66
C ARG A 433 -14.85 -28.61 10.53
N ALA A 434 -15.06 -27.32 10.25
CA ALA A 434 -15.94 -26.46 11.04
C ALA A 434 -17.42 -26.50 10.60
N PHE A 435 -17.69 -26.83 9.33
CA PHE A 435 -19.01 -26.71 8.71
C PHE A 435 -19.53 -28.00 8.06
N THR A 436 -18.77 -29.09 8.09
CA THR A 436 -19.16 -30.40 7.55
C THR A 436 -18.79 -31.52 8.53
N ASN A 437 -19.24 -32.74 8.26
CA ASN A 437 -18.86 -33.92 9.05
C ASN A 437 -17.50 -34.54 8.64
N CYS A 438 -16.84 -33.98 7.62
CA CYS A 438 -15.61 -34.55 7.04
C CYS A 438 -14.35 -34.03 7.75
N LYS A 439 -13.32 -34.86 7.84
CA LYS A 439 -12.05 -34.58 8.57
C LYS A 439 -10.91 -34.17 7.64
N SER A 440 -11.06 -34.36 6.33
CA SER A 440 -10.05 -34.07 5.30
C SER A 440 -10.67 -33.57 3.99
N ILE A 441 -9.85 -32.95 3.13
CA ILE A 441 -10.26 -32.44 1.81
C ILE A 441 -10.71 -33.59 0.89
N GLY A 442 -9.99 -34.71 0.88
CA GLY A 442 -10.30 -35.87 0.03
C GLY A 442 -11.64 -36.50 0.39
N GLU A 443 -11.84 -36.84 1.68
CA GLU A 443 -13.10 -37.35 2.23
C GLU A 443 -14.31 -36.45 1.93
N TYR A 444 -14.12 -35.13 2.01
CA TYR A 444 -15.15 -34.17 1.62
C TYR A 444 -15.42 -34.22 0.12
N ALA A 445 -14.39 -34.17 -0.74
CA ALA A 445 -14.57 -34.27 -2.19
C ALA A 445 -15.24 -35.59 -2.61
N ASP A 446 -14.82 -36.72 -2.05
CA ASP A 446 -15.41 -38.05 -2.30
C ASP A 446 -16.88 -38.11 -1.89
N SER A 447 -17.26 -37.49 -0.77
CA SER A 447 -18.66 -37.44 -0.33
C SER A 447 -19.59 -36.79 -1.37
N LEU A 448 -19.11 -35.74 -2.05
CA LEU A 448 -19.86 -34.99 -3.08
C LEU A 448 -20.09 -35.77 -4.38
N TRP A 449 -19.47 -36.94 -4.56
CA TRP A 449 -19.79 -37.83 -5.67
C TRP A 449 -21.15 -38.54 -5.47
N HIS A 450 -21.55 -38.75 -4.22
CA HIS A 450 -22.76 -39.52 -3.87
C HIS A 450 -23.85 -38.69 -3.18
N LYS A 451 -23.50 -37.72 -2.34
CA LYS A 451 -24.47 -36.94 -1.56
C LYS A 451 -23.93 -35.56 -1.16
N PRO A 452 -24.70 -34.47 -1.34
CA PRO A 452 -24.29 -33.14 -0.87
C PRO A 452 -24.17 -33.10 0.66
N SER A 453 -23.14 -32.37 1.12
CA SER A 453 -22.96 -31.99 2.53
C SER A 453 -24.03 -30.98 2.98
N ALA A 454 -24.15 -30.74 4.29
CA ALA A 454 -24.99 -29.66 4.82
C ALA A 454 -24.49 -28.25 4.42
N CYS A 455 -23.21 -28.14 4.08
CA CYS A 455 -22.52 -26.92 3.64
C CYS A 455 -21.67 -27.21 2.39
N TYR A 456 -21.79 -26.38 1.36
CA TYR A 456 -21.00 -26.44 0.13
C TYR A 456 -19.75 -25.55 0.26
N ILE A 457 -18.62 -26.15 0.57
CA ILE A 457 -17.30 -25.51 0.51
C ILE A 457 -16.86 -25.36 -0.96
N ARG A 458 -16.39 -24.17 -1.34
CA ARG A 458 -15.97 -23.74 -2.68
C ARG A 458 -14.61 -23.03 -2.64
N ILE A 459 -13.85 -23.15 -3.72
CA ILE A 459 -12.65 -22.35 -4.00
C ILE A 459 -13.05 -21.13 -4.87
N ASP A 460 -12.49 -19.96 -4.58
CA ASP A 460 -12.64 -18.75 -5.40
C ASP A 460 -12.07 -18.97 -6.82
N VAL A 461 -12.94 -18.79 -7.80
CA VAL A 461 -12.63 -19.03 -9.22
C VAL A 461 -11.60 -18.03 -9.76
N ALA A 462 -11.52 -16.80 -9.24
CA ALA A 462 -10.54 -15.83 -9.70
C ALA A 462 -9.10 -16.21 -9.28
N HIS A 463 -8.92 -16.72 -8.06
CA HIS A 463 -7.65 -17.27 -7.58
C HIS A 463 -7.27 -18.56 -8.32
N PHE A 464 -8.24 -19.46 -8.56
CA PHE A 464 -8.01 -20.68 -9.32
C PHE A 464 -7.58 -20.40 -10.76
N ILE A 465 -8.30 -19.56 -11.50
CA ILE A 465 -7.95 -19.16 -12.87
C ILE A 465 -6.59 -18.44 -12.93
N LYS A 466 -6.22 -17.66 -11.91
CA LYS A 466 -4.91 -16.99 -11.81
C LYS A 466 -3.72 -17.96 -11.90
N ILE A 467 -3.85 -19.14 -11.31
CA ILE A 467 -2.79 -20.15 -11.26
C ILE A 467 -2.59 -20.75 -12.67
N TYR A 468 -3.67 -21.04 -13.38
CA TYR A 468 -3.61 -21.44 -14.79
C TYR A 468 -3.09 -20.32 -15.68
N ALA A 469 -3.54 -19.08 -15.51
CA ALA A 469 -3.06 -17.93 -16.26
C ALA A 469 -1.56 -17.65 -16.04
N SER A 470 -1.02 -18.01 -14.87
CA SER A 470 0.42 -18.02 -14.58
C SER A 470 1.14 -19.17 -15.30
N LEU A 471 0.55 -20.37 -15.35
CA LEU A 471 1.12 -21.53 -16.06
C LEU A 471 1.19 -21.30 -17.59
N VAL A 472 0.14 -20.73 -18.18
CA VAL A 472 0.10 -20.40 -19.62
C VAL A 472 0.55 -18.97 -19.94
N LYS A 473 1.23 -18.27 -19.02
CA LYS A 473 1.61 -16.85 -19.19
C LYS A 473 2.54 -16.63 -20.40
N ASP A 474 3.47 -17.56 -20.63
CA ASP A 474 4.52 -17.50 -21.64
C ASP A 474 4.06 -18.05 -23.01
N LEU A 475 2.84 -18.61 -23.09
CA LEU A 475 2.26 -19.10 -24.35
C LEU A 475 1.74 -17.94 -25.23
N PRO A 476 1.67 -18.13 -26.56
CA PRO A 476 1.07 -17.16 -27.48
C PRO A 476 -0.34 -16.76 -27.05
N ARG A 477 -0.68 -15.46 -27.15
CA ARG A 477 -1.95 -14.91 -26.64
C ARG A 477 -3.19 -15.67 -27.11
N ARG A 478 -3.23 -16.14 -28.36
CA ARG A 478 -4.35 -16.94 -28.91
C ARG A 478 -4.50 -18.27 -28.17
N VAL A 479 -3.40 -19.00 -27.94
CA VAL A 479 -3.36 -20.28 -27.21
C VAL A 479 -3.69 -20.08 -25.73
N ARG A 480 -3.18 -19.02 -25.10
CA ARG A 480 -3.52 -18.64 -23.72
C ARG A 480 -5.02 -18.38 -23.53
N VAL A 481 -5.63 -17.62 -24.44
CA VAL A 481 -7.08 -17.33 -24.40
C VAL A 481 -7.90 -18.60 -24.65
N PHE A 482 -7.50 -19.44 -25.61
CA PHE A 482 -8.15 -20.73 -25.85
C PHE A 482 -8.17 -21.63 -24.61
N TYR A 483 -7.02 -21.79 -23.93
CA TYR A 483 -6.97 -22.62 -22.73
C TYR A 483 -7.70 -22.04 -21.53
N LEU A 484 -7.58 -20.73 -21.27
CA LEU A 484 -8.32 -20.09 -20.17
C LEU A 484 -9.84 -20.09 -20.43
N GLY A 485 -10.28 -19.94 -21.68
CA GLY A 485 -11.69 -20.13 -22.06
C GLY A 485 -12.17 -21.56 -21.86
N SER A 486 -11.37 -22.55 -22.28
CA SER A 486 -11.69 -23.98 -22.10
C SER A 486 -11.81 -24.36 -20.62
N ILE A 487 -10.89 -23.87 -19.78
CA ILE A 487 -10.93 -24.06 -18.33
C ILE A 487 -12.10 -23.31 -17.70
N GLY A 488 -12.45 -22.12 -18.20
CA GLY A 488 -13.67 -21.40 -17.83
C GLY A 488 -14.93 -22.23 -18.06
N GLN A 489 -15.05 -22.87 -19.22
CA GLN A 489 -16.15 -23.80 -19.51
C GLN A 489 -16.15 -25.03 -18.59
N LEU A 490 -14.98 -25.60 -18.29
CA LEU A 490 -14.88 -26.71 -17.32
C LEU A 490 -15.30 -26.29 -15.89
N ILE A 491 -14.98 -25.06 -15.47
CA ILE A 491 -15.41 -24.47 -14.19
C ILE A 491 -16.93 -24.24 -14.16
N LEU A 492 -17.51 -23.78 -15.26
CA LEU A 492 -18.94 -23.48 -15.37
C LEU A 492 -19.82 -24.73 -15.57
N SER A 493 -19.24 -25.85 -16.01
CA SER A 493 -19.95 -27.12 -16.25
C SER A 493 -20.78 -27.57 -15.04
N LYS A 494 -21.98 -28.06 -15.31
CA LYS A 494 -23.02 -28.40 -14.31
C LYS A 494 -23.42 -29.88 -14.32
N SER A 495 -22.73 -30.70 -15.10
CA SER A 495 -22.91 -32.15 -15.15
C SER A 495 -21.61 -32.90 -15.43
N LEU A 496 -21.47 -34.11 -14.89
CA LEU A 496 -20.29 -34.98 -15.12
C LEU A 496 -20.06 -35.27 -16.61
N LYS A 497 -21.12 -35.44 -17.41
CA LYS A 497 -21.05 -35.76 -18.85
C LYS A 497 -20.48 -34.60 -19.68
N GLU A 498 -20.87 -33.37 -19.33
CA GLU A 498 -20.35 -32.14 -19.91
C GLU A 498 -18.88 -31.93 -19.51
N ALA A 499 -18.60 -32.04 -18.22
CA ALA A 499 -17.25 -31.96 -17.67
C ALA A 499 -16.29 -32.99 -18.30
N GLU A 500 -16.72 -34.24 -18.47
CA GLU A 500 -15.96 -35.31 -19.12
C GLU A 500 -15.55 -34.94 -20.55
N LYS A 501 -16.51 -34.41 -21.34
CA LYS A 501 -16.24 -34.03 -22.73
C LYS A 501 -15.26 -32.85 -22.80
N ILE A 502 -15.45 -31.81 -21.97
CA ILE A 502 -14.58 -30.64 -21.94
C ILE A 502 -13.17 -31.02 -21.47
N LEU A 503 -13.05 -31.76 -20.35
CA LEU A 503 -11.77 -32.23 -19.82
C LEU A 503 -11.05 -33.12 -20.84
N GLY A 504 -11.72 -34.12 -21.40
CA GLY A 504 -11.15 -35.01 -22.41
C GLY A 504 -10.63 -34.25 -23.64
N SER A 505 -11.36 -33.23 -24.09
CA SER A 505 -10.89 -32.36 -25.19
C SER A 505 -9.69 -31.48 -24.80
N ILE A 506 -9.64 -30.92 -23.58
CA ILE A 506 -8.48 -30.15 -23.11
C ILE A 506 -7.24 -31.05 -23.00
N LEU A 507 -7.39 -32.24 -22.44
CA LEU A 507 -6.30 -33.21 -22.32
C LEU A 507 -5.78 -33.61 -23.70
N LEU A 508 -6.66 -33.95 -24.64
CA LEU A 508 -6.25 -34.35 -25.99
C LEU A 508 -5.53 -33.24 -26.76
N VAL A 509 -6.10 -32.03 -26.79
CA VAL A 509 -5.50 -30.87 -27.50
C VAL A 509 -4.18 -30.41 -26.86
N SER A 510 -3.96 -30.67 -25.56
CA SER A 510 -2.69 -30.37 -24.90
C SER A 510 -1.65 -31.50 -24.94
N GLN A 511 -2.01 -32.71 -25.37
CA GLN A 511 -1.11 -33.88 -25.43
C GLN A 511 -0.81 -34.43 -26.82
N CYS A 512 -1.63 -34.16 -27.85
CA CYS A 512 -1.30 -34.53 -29.22
C CYS A 512 -0.25 -33.58 -29.81
N GLU A 513 0.84 -34.12 -30.36
CA GLU A 513 1.89 -33.33 -31.04
C GLU A 513 1.44 -32.86 -32.44
N THR A 514 0.47 -33.55 -33.05
CA THR A 514 -0.17 -33.19 -34.33
C THR A 514 -1.66 -32.87 -34.17
N GLU A 515 -2.19 -32.15 -35.15
CA GLU A 515 -3.61 -31.80 -35.31
C GLU A 515 -3.99 -31.88 -36.80
N GLY A 516 -5.21 -31.47 -37.15
CA GLY A 516 -5.69 -31.44 -38.53
C GLY A 516 -6.32 -32.74 -39.02
N TYR A 517 -6.06 -33.11 -40.27
CA TYR A 517 -6.80 -34.17 -40.98
C TYR A 517 -6.02 -35.48 -41.07
N LEU A 518 -6.77 -36.59 -41.12
CA LEU A 518 -6.28 -37.93 -41.43
C LEU A 518 -6.20 -38.13 -42.96
N PRO A 519 -5.46 -39.14 -43.46
CA PRO A 519 -5.43 -39.49 -44.88
C PRO A 519 -6.80 -39.86 -45.50
N SER A 520 -7.82 -40.11 -44.69
CA SER A 520 -9.23 -40.28 -45.13
C SER A 520 -9.94 -38.98 -45.48
N GLY A 521 -9.36 -37.81 -45.16
CA GLY A 521 -10.01 -36.51 -45.25
C GLY A 521 -10.86 -36.15 -44.03
N GLU A 522 -10.97 -37.04 -43.04
CA GLU A 522 -11.68 -36.76 -41.77
C GLU A 522 -10.75 -36.03 -40.77
N PRO A 523 -11.27 -35.14 -39.91
CA PRO A 523 -10.46 -34.51 -38.87
C PRO A 523 -10.03 -35.55 -37.82
N CYS A 524 -8.75 -35.57 -37.45
CA CYS A 524 -8.27 -36.39 -36.35
C CYS A 524 -8.95 -35.97 -35.03
N LYS A 525 -8.97 -36.87 -34.03
CA LYS A 525 -9.63 -36.60 -32.73
C LYS A 525 -9.11 -35.33 -32.05
N SER A 526 -7.83 -34.98 -32.22
CA SER A 526 -7.23 -33.73 -31.71
C SER A 526 -7.91 -32.49 -32.33
N GLU A 527 -8.09 -32.49 -33.65
CA GLU A 527 -8.74 -31.39 -34.38
C GLU A 527 -10.24 -31.31 -34.06
N ALA A 528 -10.93 -32.45 -33.99
CA ALA A 528 -12.34 -32.51 -33.59
C ALA A 528 -12.57 -31.97 -32.17
N ALA A 529 -11.69 -32.32 -31.22
CA ALA A 529 -11.71 -31.78 -29.86
C ALA A 529 -11.44 -30.26 -29.84
N LYS A 530 -10.51 -29.77 -30.67
CA LYS A 530 -10.19 -28.35 -30.82
C LYS A 530 -11.34 -27.54 -31.43
N TYR A 531 -12.08 -28.10 -32.39
CA TYR A 531 -13.30 -27.48 -32.92
C TYR A 531 -14.39 -27.39 -31.85
N PHE A 532 -14.68 -28.47 -31.13
CA PHE A 532 -15.66 -28.47 -30.03
C PHE A 532 -15.31 -27.44 -28.93
N LEU A 533 -14.04 -27.36 -28.52
CA LEU A 533 -13.61 -26.36 -27.51
C LEU A 533 -13.77 -24.92 -28.01
N LYS A 534 -13.48 -24.64 -29.29
CA LYS A 534 -13.74 -23.30 -29.88
C LYS A 534 -15.23 -22.97 -29.82
N GLU A 535 -16.09 -23.90 -30.27
CA GLU A 535 -17.54 -23.74 -30.36
C GLU A 535 -18.15 -23.31 -29.01
N ILE A 536 -17.85 -24.04 -27.93
CA ILE A 536 -18.38 -23.73 -26.59
C ILE A 536 -17.81 -22.43 -25.98
N ILE A 537 -16.59 -22.05 -26.35
CA ILE A 537 -16.02 -20.74 -25.95
C ILE A 537 -16.73 -19.61 -26.70
N THR A 538 -17.01 -19.77 -27.99
CA THR A 538 -17.69 -18.74 -28.80
C THR A 538 -19.19 -18.61 -28.52
N SER A 539 -19.84 -19.67 -28.03
CA SER A 539 -21.28 -19.68 -27.73
C SER A 539 -21.62 -19.13 -26.34
N SER A 540 -20.66 -18.53 -25.64
CA SER A 540 -20.73 -18.18 -24.22
C SER A 540 -20.57 -16.68 -23.97
N GLU A 541 -21.69 -15.97 -23.82
CA GLU A 541 -21.75 -14.52 -23.64
C GLU A 541 -21.01 -13.98 -22.39
N GLU A 542 -20.70 -14.84 -21.40
CA GLU A 542 -20.20 -14.40 -20.09
C GLU A 542 -18.66 -14.30 -19.96
N ILE A 543 -17.86 -14.82 -20.91
CA ILE A 543 -16.40 -14.98 -20.75
C ILE A 543 -15.60 -13.65 -20.82
N ASP A 544 -16.09 -12.63 -21.54
CA ASP A 544 -15.32 -11.40 -21.81
C ASP A 544 -14.83 -10.67 -20.55
N GLN A 545 -15.55 -10.78 -19.42
CA GLN A 545 -15.17 -10.14 -18.15
C GLN A 545 -13.92 -10.74 -17.51
N ALA A 546 -13.57 -11.99 -17.82
CA ALA A 546 -12.40 -12.67 -17.26
C ALA A 546 -11.11 -12.45 -18.08
N ALA A 547 -11.22 -12.09 -19.37
CA ALA A 547 -10.09 -11.92 -20.27
C ALA A 547 -9.53 -10.48 -20.28
N ASP A 548 -10.37 -9.47 -20.05
CA ASP A 548 -9.99 -8.04 -20.08
C ASP A 548 -9.48 -7.50 -18.72
N SER A 549 -9.18 -8.36 -17.74
CA SER A 549 -8.44 -7.95 -16.54
C SER A 549 -6.96 -7.71 -16.86
N GLU A 550 -6.55 -6.43 -16.94
CA GLU A 550 -5.13 -6.03 -16.99
C GLU A 550 -4.34 -6.79 -15.91
N PHE A 551 -3.37 -7.63 -16.30
CA PHE A 551 -2.47 -8.30 -15.36
C PHE A 551 -1.49 -7.28 -14.76
N ILE A 552 -1.95 -6.54 -13.75
CA ILE A 552 -1.16 -5.58 -12.98
C ILE A 552 -0.01 -6.33 -12.30
N SER A 553 1.21 -6.11 -12.79
CA SER A 553 2.44 -6.76 -12.33
C SER A 553 2.99 -6.13 -11.04
N GLU A 554 2.15 -5.99 -10.01
CA GLU A 554 2.62 -5.65 -8.67
C GLU A 554 3.25 -6.86 -7.96
N ASN A 555 4.53 -7.10 -8.27
CA ASN A 555 5.47 -7.94 -7.51
C ASN A 555 4.88 -9.27 -7.01
N LEU A 556 4.64 -10.20 -7.94
CA LEU A 556 4.29 -11.58 -7.62
C LEU A 556 5.31 -12.20 -6.65
N PRO A 557 4.90 -12.65 -5.46
CA PRO A 557 5.65 -13.65 -4.71
C PRO A 557 5.61 -14.95 -5.52
N GLN A 558 6.72 -15.70 -5.52
CA GLN A 558 6.66 -17.12 -5.84
C GLN A 558 6.05 -17.84 -4.63
N ASP A 559 4.87 -18.44 -4.77
CA ASP A 559 4.40 -19.45 -3.82
C ASP A 559 3.28 -20.33 -4.41
N GLU A 560 3.16 -21.52 -3.84
CA GLU A 560 2.04 -22.46 -3.92
C GLU A 560 1.58 -22.88 -5.34
N ASP A 561 2.49 -23.57 -6.02
CA ASP A 561 2.12 -24.56 -7.04
C ASP A 561 1.26 -25.66 -6.38
N PHE A 562 -0.04 -25.81 -6.77
CA PHE A 562 -0.89 -26.94 -6.34
C PHE A 562 -0.19 -28.28 -6.65
N THR A 563 0.55 -28.80 -5.68
CA THR A 563 1.25 -30.07 -5.76
C THR A 563 0.45 -31.06 -4.93
N VAL A 564 -0.66 -31.54 -5.51
CA VAL A 564 -1.34 -32.73 -4.98
C VAL A 564 -0.33 -33.86 -4.97
N ASN A 565 0.04 -34.25 -3.77
CA ASN A 565 1.07 -35.24 -3.51
C ASN A 565 0.71 -36.09 -2.28
N ASP A 566 -0.53 -35.99 -1.80
CA ASP A 566 -1.11 -36.98 -0.89
C ASP A 566 -1.11 -38.36 -1.57
N GLY A 567 -1.00 -39.43 -0.78
CA GLY A 567 -0.90 -40.80 -1.32
C GLY A 567 -2.20 -41.37 -1.89
N ASN A 568 -3.33 -40.67 -1.69
CA ASN A 568 -4.66 -41.15 -2.05
C ASN A 568 -5.19 -40.42 -3.29
N SER A 569 -5.25 -41.13 -4.42
CA SER A 569 -6.06 -40.73 -5.58
C SER A 569 -7.55 -40.85 -5.19
N ASN A 570 -8.24 -39.72 -5.11
CA ASN A 570 -9.66 -39.66 -4.75
C ASN A 570 -10.55 -39.99 -5.97
N ILE A 571 -11.88 -40.11 -5.81
CA ILE A 571 -12.76 -40.58 -6.89
C ILE A 571 -12.74 -39.65 -8.12
N TRP A 572 -12.45 -38.37 -7.92
CA TRP A 572 -12.31 -37.35 -8.98
C TRP A 572 -10.99 -37.47 -9.75
N CYS A 573 -9.89 -37.79 -9.06
CA CYS A 573 -8.64 -38.18 -9.72
C CYS A 573 -8.82 -39.47 -10.52
N GLN A 574 -9.45 -40.50 -9.95
CA GLN A 574 -9.70 -41.78 -10.62
C GLN A 574 -10.60 -41.63 -11.87
N TRP A 575 -11.63 -40.78 -11.80
CA TRP A 575 -12.44 -40.39 -12.96
C TRP A 575 -11.58 -39.70 -14.05
N GLY A 576 -10.69 -38.79 -13.65
CA GLY A 576 -9.69 -38.20 -14.55
C GLY A 576 -8.77 -39.23 -15.21
N GLU A 577 -8.24 -40.19 -14.45
CA GLU A 577 -7.37 -41.26 -14.97
C GLU A 577 -8.08 -42.13 -16.03
N VAL A 578 -9.39 -42.36 -15.90
CA VAL A 578 -10.20 -43.08 -16.90
C VAL A 578 -10.34 -42.26 -18.20
N ILE A 579 -10.45 -40.93 -18.09
CA ILE A 579 -10.48 -40.03 -19.26
C ILE A 579 -9.10 -39.97 -19.92
N ASP A 580 -8.02 -39.83 -19.14
CA ASP A 580 -6.66 -39.75 -19.69
C ASP A 580 -6.25 -41.05 -20.40
N LYS A 581 -6.63 -42.24 -19.89
CA LYS A 581 -6.44 -43.53 -20.60
C LYS A 581 -7.14 -43.57 -21.97
N ARG A 582 -8.32 -42.95 -22.10
CA ARG A 582 -9.03 -42.79 -23.39
C ARG A 582 -8.33 -41.78 -24.30
N VAL A 583 -7.79 -40.70 -23.74
CA VAL A 583 -6.98 -39.70 -24.46
C VAL A 583 -5.68 -40.32 -24.98
N GLN A 584 -4.95 -41.08 -24.16
CA GLN A 584 -3.75 -41.82 -24.57
C GLN A 584 -4.02 -42.76 -25.76
N THR A 585 -5.17 -43.44 -25.77
CA THR A 585 -5.60 -44.27 -26.90
C THR A 585 -5.89 -43.44 -28.16
N ALA A 586 -6.43 -42.23 -28.01
CA ALA A 586 -6.71 -41.31 -29.11
C ALA A 586 -5.45 -40.62 -29.67
N ARG A 587 -4.35 -40.51 -28.90
CA ARG A 587 -3.07 -39.94 -29.34
C ARG A 587 -2.34 -40.76 -30.41
N ALA A 588 -2.81 -41.97 -30.74
CA ALA A 588 -2.28 -42.77 -31.84
C ALA A 588 -2.65 -42.23 -33.24
N GLU A 589 -3.60 -41.29 -33.34
CA GLU A 589 -3.91 -40.60 -34.59
C GLU A 589 -2.91 -39.47 -34.87
N ILE A 590 -2.19 -39.61 -35.99
CA ILE A 590 -1.30 -38.58 -36.52
C ILE A 590 -2.08 -37.73 -37.52
N GLY A 591 -2.16 -36.43 -37.29
CA GLY A 591 -2.78 -35.46 -38.19
C GLY A 591 -1.79 -34.82 -39.18
N ASP A 592 -2.32 -34.12 -40.19
CA ASP A 592 -1.57 -33.52 -41.30
C ASP A 592 -0.60 -32.38 -40.95
N ARG A 593 -0.59 -31.90 -39.70
CA ARG A 593 0.27 -30.78 -39.26
C ARG A 593 0.58 -30.77 -37.77
N GLU A 594 1.56 -29.97 -37.37
CA GLU A 594 1.92 -29.72 -35.96
C GLU A 594 0.81 -29.02 -35.17
N ASN A 595 0.61 -29.42 -33.92
CA ASN A 595 -0.36 -28.82 -33.01
C ASN A 595 0.23 -27.60 -32.27
N ALA A 596 -0.12 -26.41 -32.74
CA ALA A 596 0.26 -25.13 -32.12
C ALA A 596 -0.29 -24.90 -30.69
N HIS A 597 -1.07 -25.85 -30.14
CA HIS A 597 -1.60 -25.83 -28.77
C HIS A 597 -0.93 -26.90 -27.87
N PHE A 598 -0.07 -27.78 -28.41
CA PHE A 598 0.61 -28.83 -27.65
C PHE A 598 1.35 -28.27 -26.43
N PHE A 599 0.90 -28.67 -25.24
CA PHE A 599 1.45 -28.16 -23.97
C PHE A 599 1.13 -29.13 -22.81
N PRO A 600 1.80 -30.29 -22.72
CA PRO A 600 1.47 -31.34 -21.75
C PRO A 600 1.58 -30.92 -20.27
N ALA A 601 2.31 -29.84 -19.99
CA ALA A 601 2.38 -29.24 -18.66
C ALA A 601 0.98 -28.80 -18.14
N LEU A 602 0.08 -28.37 -19.03
CA LEU A 602 -1.30 -28.06 -18.68
C LEU A 602 -2.09 -29.32 -18.31
N SER A 603 -2.01 -30.38 -19.11
CA SER A 603 -2.62 -31.69 -18.79
C SER A 603 -2.16 -32.18 -17.42
N LYS A 604 -0.83 -32.22 -17.20
CA LYS A 604 -0.25 -32.64 -15.92
C LYS A 604 -0.73 -31.79 -14.75
N LYS A 605 -0.94 -30.48 -14.95
CA LYS A 605 -1.49 -29.60 -13.91
C LYS A 605 -2.96 -29.89 -13.64
N LEU A 606 -3.78 -29.95 -14.68
CA LEU A 606 -5.22 -30.15 -14.60
C LEU A 606 -5.56 -31.48 -13.93
N MET A 607 -4.85 -32.56 -14.28
CA MET A 607 -5.01 -33.89 -13.67
C MET A 607 -4.74 -33.90 -12.16
N ASN A 608 -3.74 -33.15 -11.67
CA ASN A 608 -3.49 -33.00 -10.24
C ASN A 608 -4.66 -32.25 -9.56
N ASP A 609 -5.11 -31.16 -10.17
CA ASP A 609 -6.11 -30.25 -9.58
C ASP A 609 -7.53 -30.86 -9.58
N LEU A 610 -7.76 -31.98 -10.29
CA LEU A 610 -9.00 -32.77 -10.21
C LEU A 610 -9.32 -33.28 -8.79
N TYR A 611 -8.31 -33.46 -7.93
CA TYR A 611 -8.51 -33.77 -6.51
C TYR A 611 -9.49 -32.79 -5.83
N TYR A 612 -9.50 -31.53 -6.30
CA TYR A 612 -10.37 -30.47 -5.79
C TYR A 612 -11.59 -30.17 -6.68
N PHE A 613 -11.84 -30.93 -7.76
CA PHE A 613 -12.78 -30.58 -8.83
C PHE A 613 -14.16 -30.07 -8.36
N PRO A 614 -14.91 -30.75 -7.46
CA PRO A 614 -16.25 -30.30 -7.07
C PRO A 614 -16.28 -28.99 -6.26
N MET A 615 -15.13 -28.51 -5.77
CA MET A 615 -15.00 -27.25 -5.02
C MET A 615 -14.67 -26.05 -5.92
N TRP A 616 -13.92 -26.24 -7.02
CA TRP A 616 -13.64 -25.16 -7.97
C TRP A 616 -14.66 -25.09 -9.11
N SER A 617 -15.19 -26.22 -9.59
CA SER A 617 -16.21 -26.25 -10.64
C SER A 617 -17.65 -26.22 -10.10
N CYS A 618 -18.62 -26.08 -11.00
CA CYS A 618 -20.05 -26.12 -10.70
C CYS A 618 -20.67 -27.51 -10.86
N VAL A 619 -19.85 -28.57 -11.06
CA VAL A 619 -20.32 -29.90 -11.50
C VAL A 619 -21.27 -30.59 -10.52
N VAL A 620 -21.22 -30.25 -9.23
CA VAL A 620 -22.13 -30.74 -8.18
C VAL A 620 -23.14 -29.70 -7.69
N GLN A 621 -23.15 -28.48 -8.22
CA GLN A 621 -24.00 -27.37 -7.73
C GLN A 621 -25.50 -27.73 -7.80
N ASN A 622 -25.92 -28.41 -8.86
CA ASN A 622 -27.29 -28.92 -9.03
C ASN A 622 -27.70 -29.89 -7.91
N GLN A 623 -26.78 -30.65 -7.31
CA GLN A 623 -27.10 -31.59 -6.23
C GLN A 623 -27.47 -30.87 -4.92
N PHE A 624 -26.87 -29.72 -4.65
CA PHE A 624 -27.20 -28.91 -3.48
C PHE A 624 -28.51 -28.13 -3.66
N GLY A 625 -28.96 -27.90 -4.90
CA GLY A 625 -30.07 -27.00 -5.23
C GLY A 625 -29.74 -25.51 -4.99
N TYR A 626 -28.47 -25.19 -4.72
CA TYR A 626 -27.98 -23.84 -4.49
C TYR A 626 -26.46 -23.75 -4.69
N GLY A 627 -25.94 -22.52 -4.72
CA GLY A 627 -24.52 -22.20 -4.85
C GLY A 627 -24.28 -21.24 -6.02
N ARG A 628 -23.23 -20.43 -5.94
CA ARG A 628 -22.94 -19.38 -6.91
C ARG A 628 -22.24 -19.92 -8.16
N ILE A 629 -22.58 -19.31 -9.29
CA ILE A 629 -22.03 -19.63 -10.62
C ILE A 629 -21.46 -18.33 -11.19
N PRO A 630 -20.13 -18.20 -11.33
CA PRO A 630 -19.10 -18.91 -10.58
C PRO A 630 -19.05 -18.48 -9.08
N ALA A 631 -18.35 -19.24 -8.25
CA ALA A 631 -18.06 -18.85 -6.87
C ALA A 631 -16.93 -17.80 -6.84
N SER A 632 -17.18 -16.61 -6.29
CA SER A 632 -16.13 -15.59 -6.12
C SER A 632 -16.17 -14.80 -4.81
N SER A 633 -15.00 -14.62 -4.20
CA SER A 633 -14.75 -13.98 -2.91
C SER A 633 -14.42 -12.48 -2.98
N ALA A 634 -14.46 -11.84 -4.16
CA ALA A 634 -14.06 -10.44 -4.38
C ALA A 634 -14.70 -9.39 -3.44
N SER A 635 -15.83 -9.72 -2.80
CA SER A 635 -16.41 -8.93 -1.71
C SER A 635 -15.46 -8.74 -0.51
N VAL A 636 -14.61 -9.72 -0.18
CA VAL A 636 -13.68 -9.66 0.95
C VAL A 636 -12.50 -8.73 0.67
N GLU A 637 -11.89 -8.81 -0.51
CA GLU A 637 -10.88 -7.83 -0.97
C GLU A 637 -11.43 -6.40 -0.84
N GLY A 638 -12.68 -6.18 -1.24
CA GLY A 638 -13.38 -4.91 -1.10
C GLY A 638 -13.52 -4.41 0.34
N GLU A 639 -13.67 -5.29 1.33
CA GLU A 639 -13.74 -4.89 2.75
C GLU A 639 -12.34 -4.74 3.37
N PHE A 640 -11.37 -5.59 3.01
CA PHE A 640 -9.97 -5.40 3.41
C PHE A 640 -9.38 -4.10 2.88
N ASN A 641 -9.75 -3.69 1.67
CA ASN A 641 -9.40 -2.39 1.14
C ASN A 641 -9.97 -1.27 2.02
N LYS A 642 -11.28 -1.29 2.38
CA LYS A 642 -11.87 -0.28 3.29
C LYS A 642 -11.20 -0.22 4.66
N ILE A 643 -10.79 -1.37 5.22
CA ILE A 643 -10.04 -1.43 6.48
C ILE A 643 -8.67 -0.75 6.33
N LYS A 644 -7.94 -1.05 5.24
CA LYS A 644 -6.60 -0.49 4.99
C LYS A 644 -6.63 0.99 4.58
N THR A 645 -7.63 1.44 3.82
CA THR A 645 -7.73 2.83 3.33
C THR A 645 -8.42 3.76 4.32
N HIS A 646 -9.51 3.34 4.97
CA HIS A 646 -10.33 4.20 5.81
C HIS A 646 -10.09 3.99 7.31
N LEU A 647 -10.12 2.75 7.82
CA LEU A 647 -9.95 2.48 9.27
C LEU A 647 -8.51 2.74 9.75
N LEU A 648 -7.53 2.56 8.86
CA LEU A 648 -6.12 2.91 9.09
C LEU A 648 -5.72 4.29 8.51
N SER A 649 -6.67 5.09 8.02
CA SER A 649 -6.41 6.43 7.49
C SER A 649 -5.69 7.33 8.52
N GLY A 650 -4.73 8.13 8.03
CA GLY A 650 -3.90 9.01 8.88
C GLY A 650 -2.92 8.28 9.82
N VAL A 651 -2.94 6.94 9.92
CA VAL A 651 -2.00 6.18 10.75
C VAL A 651 -0.75 5.82 9.95
N THR A 652 0.41 6.37 10.33
CA THR A 652 1.69 6.02 9.71
C THR A 652 2.15 4.62 10.16
N GLY A 653 1.75 3.61 9.39
CA GLY A 653 2.05 2.19 9.61
C GLY A 653 1.09 1.48 10.57
N SER A 654 1.14 0.15 10.59
CA SER A 654 0.27 -0.78 11.34
C SER A 654 0.00 -0.35 12.79
N LEU A 655 -1.13 -0.75 13.38
CA LEU A 655 -1.51 -0.37 14.76
C LEU A 655 -0.92 -1.29 15.85
N ARG A 656 -1.06 -0.90 17.13
CA ARG A 656 -0.90 -1.83 18.27
C ARG A 656 -2.14 -2.73 18.32
N ALA A 657 -1.98 -4.01 18.67
CA ALA A 657 -3.03 -5.02 18.48
C ALA A 657 -4.36 -4.68 19.18
N ASP A 658 -4.32 -4.19 20.41
CA ASP A 658 -5.50 -3.73 21.16
C ASP A 658 -6.15 -2.47 20.57
N VAL A 659 -5.34 -1.50 20.14
CA VAL A 659 -5.80 -0.27 19.47
C VAL A 659 -6.48 -0.61 18.13
N PHE A 660 -6.02 -1.66 17.44
CA PHE A 660 -6.70 -2.19 16.26
C PHE A 660 -8.01 -2.89 16.62
N VAL A 661 -8.00 -3.84 17.56
CA VAL A 661 -9.20 -4.60 17.97
C VAL A 661 -10.31 -3.66 18.43
N ASN A 662 -10.03 -2.69 19.32
CA ASN A 662 -11.03 -1.74 19.79
C ASN A 662 -11.62 -0.92 18.63
N ARG A 663 -10.78 -0.28 17.79
CA ARG A 663 -11.24 0.49 16.62
C ARG A 663 -12.04 -0.35 15.62
N HIS A 664 -11.67 -1.62 15.45
CA HIS A 664 -12.36 -2.52 14.53
C HIS A 664 -13.71 -2.96 15.10
N VAL A 665 -13.81 -3.21 16.42
CA VAL A 665 -15.07 -3.46 17.13
C VAL A 665 -16.01 -2.26 17.04
N ASP A 666 -15.52 -1.03 17.23
CA ASP A 666 -16.32 0.20 17.06
C ASP A 666 -16.86 0.32 15.63
N TYR A 667 -15.99 0.12 14.64
CA TYR A 667 -16.34 0.12 13.21
C TYR A 667 -17.41 -0.93 12.87
N LEU A 668 -17.20 -2.18 13.31
CA LEU A 668 -18.13 -3.29 13.09
C LEU A 668 -19.49 -3.01 13.75
N SER A 669 -19.49 -2.48 14.97
CA SER A 669 -20.70 -2.13 15.72
C SER A 669 -21.50 -1.02 15.02
N GLY A 670 -20.84 -0.04 14.42
CA GLY A 670 -21.48 0.96 13.57
C GLY A 670 -22.03 0.38 12.26
N ARG A 671 -21.24 -0.46 11.57
CA ARG A 671 -21.64 -1.14 10.32
C ARG A 671 -22.86 -2.03 10.54
N MET A 672 -22.91 -2.81 11.62
CA MET A 672 -24.06 -3.69 11.93
C MET A 672 -25.37 -2.91 12.05
N LYS A 673 -25.40 -1.78 12.75
CA LYS A 673 -26.61 -0.94 12.89
C LYS A 673 -27.14 -0.44 11.54
N ILE A 674 -26.24 -0.04 10.64
CA ILE A 674 -26.59 0.40 9.28
C ILE A 674 -27.18 -0.76 8.45
N ILE A 675 -26.65 -1.97 8.64
CA ILE A 675 -27.07 -3.17 7.88
C ILE A 675 -28.37 -3.76 8.42
N GLN A 676 -28.57 -3.76 9.74
CA GLN A 676 -29.85 -4.07 10.39
C GLN A 676 -30.96 -3.17 9.84
N SER A 677 -30.76 -1.84 9.89
CA SER A 677 -31.72 -0.87 9.32
C SER A 677 -31.99 -1.08 7.82
N LYS A 678 -30.99 -1.51 7.03
CA LYS A 678 -31.21 -1.89 5.63
C LYS A 678 -32.08 -3.15 5.51
N MET A 679 -31.77 -4.22 6.23
CA MET A 679 -32.56 -5.45 6.21
C MET A 679 -34.00 -5.23 6.71
N ASP A 680 -34.22 -4.31 7.66
CA ASP A 680 -35.54 -3.96 8.15
C ASP A 680 -36.33 -3.10 7.14
N ASN A 681 -35.66 -2.27 6.33
CA ASN A 681 -36.28 -1.56 5.20
C ASN A 681 -36.55 -2.49 4.00
N ASP A 682 -35.62 -3.40 3.70
CA ASP A 682 -35.77 -4.42 2.67
C ASP A 682 -36.96 -5.35 3.00
N ASP A 683 -37.17 -5.70 4.27
CA ASP A 683 -38.33 -6.46 4.75
C ASP A 683 -39.68 -5.76 4.44
N ASN A 684 -39.77 -4.44 4.68
CA ASN A 684 -40.98 -3.66 4.38
C ASN A 684 -41.27 -3.57 2.86
N ALA A 685 -40.25 -3.70 2.01
CA ALA A 685 -40.42 -3.77 0.56
C ALA A 685 -40.88 -5.18 0.11
N ILE A 686 -40.34 -6.23 0.73
CA ILE A 686 -40.65 -7.63 0.43
C ILE A 686 -42.09 -7.99 0.84
N GLU A 687 -42.61 -7.49 1.98
CA GLU A 687 -44.03 -7.66 2.34
C GLU A 687 -44.97 -7.05 1.29
N LYS A 688 -44.57 -5.95 0.66
CA LYS A 688 -45.37 -5.29 -0.38
C LYS A 688 -45.41 -6.09 -1.68
N LEU A 689 -44.27 -6.66 -2.08
CA LEU A 689 -44.17 -7.56 -3.25
C LEU A 689 -44.88 -8.91 -3.04
N SER A 690 -44.93 -9.40 -1.80
CA SER A 690 -45.53 -10.70 -1.46
C SER A 690 -47.05 -10.77 -1.74
N ARG A 691 -47.73 -9.62 -1.84
CA ARG A 691 -49.17 -9.54 -2.16
C ARG A 691 -49.49 -9.68 -3.65
N GLU A 692 -48.50 -9.54 -4.53
CA GLU A 692 -48.69 -9.63 -5.99
C GLU A 692 -48.29 -11.01 -6.56
N HIS A 693 -47.65 -11.86 -5.75
CA HIS A 693 -47.24 -13.22 -6.12
C HIS A 693 -48.02 -14.35 -5.43
N SER A 694 -49.18 -14.07 -4.84
CA SER A 694 -50.05 -15.08 -4.19
C SER A 694 -50.90 -15.90 -5.17
N SER A 695 -50.28 -16.37 -6.26
CA SER A 695 -50.86 -17.35 -7.20
C SER A 695 -49.79 -18.37 -7.58
N VAL A 696 -50.17 -19.64 -7.69
CA VAL A 696 -49.25 -20.80 -7.83
C VAL A 696 -48.45 -21.11 -6.56
N THR A 697 -49.16 -21.41 -5.47
CA THR A 697 -48.71 -22.42 -4.51
C THR A 697 -49.63 -23.64 -4.63
N GLU A 698 -49.07 -24.84 -4.80
CA GLU A 698 -49.44 -26.05 -4.04
C GLU A 698 -48.63 -27.28 -4.48
N SER A 699 -48.62 -28.31 -3.62
CA SER A 699 -47.84 -29.57 -3.69
C SER A 699 -46.31 -29.39 -3.61
N VAL A 700 -45.55 -30.06 -2.74
CA VAL A 700 -45.90 -31.05 -1.69
C VAL A 700 -45.27 -30.62 -0.36
N THR A 701 -46.05 -30.69 0.73
CA THR A 701 -45.55 -30.69 2.11
C THR A 701 -45.94 -31.99 2.80
N ASN A 702 -45.21 -32.30 3.88
CA ASN A 702 -45.43 -33.38 4.85
C ASN A 702 -45.22 -34.83 4.36
N ILE A 703 -44.22 -35.48 4.96
CA ILE A 703 -44.40 -36.80 5.59
C ILE A 703 -43.45 -36.90 6.82
N TYR A 704 -44.09 -36.86 8.00
CA TYR A 704 -43.64 -37.29 9.33
C TYR A 704 -42.40 -36.72 10.04
N CYS A 705 -42.44 -36.86 11.37
CA CYS A 705 -41.54 -36.30 12.37
C CYS A 705 -41.60 -37.21 13.63
N THR A 706 -40.71 -37.00 14.61
CA THR A 706 -40.55 -37.80 15.87
C THR A 706 -40.05 -39.23 15.63
N SER A 707 -39.24 -39.90 16.47
CA SER A 707 -38.49 -39.59 17.71
C SER A 707 -37.24 -40.53 17.79
N ALA A 708 -36.39 -40.69 18.82
CA ALA A 708 -36.50 -40.35 20.25
C ALA A 708 -35.12 -40.17 20.96
N THR A 709 -35.06 -40.62 22.22
CA THR A 709 -34.08 -40.45 23.30
C THR A 709 -32.86 -41.38 23.32
N HIS A 710 -31.77 -40.88 23.94
CA HIS A 710 -30.79 -41.56 24.80
C HIS A 710 -30.25 -42.98 24.44
N ALA A 711 -28.93 -43.04 24.24
CA ALA A 711 -28.06 -43.96 24.98
C ALA A 711 -26.71 -43.28 25.23
N SER A 712 -26.15 -43.47 26.42
CA SER A 712 -24.77 -43.11 26.76
C SER A 712 -24.05 -44.39 27.15
N ASP A 713 -22.88 -44.65 26.56
CA ASP A 713 -21.93 -45.59 27.14
C ASP A 713 -20.49 -45.20 26.79
N ALA A 714 -19.59 -45.47 27.72
CA ALA A 714 -18.15 -45.29 27.56
C ALA A 714 -17.49 -46.65 27.86
N ILE A 715 -16.87 -47.26 26.86
CA ILE A 715 -16.16 -48.52 27.00
C ILE A 715 -14.69 -48.29 26.59
N SER A 716 -13.79 -48.78 27.45
CA SER A 716 -12.35 -48.79 27.23
C SER A 716 -11.97 -49.73 26.08
N VAL A 717 -10.92 -49.37 25.35
CA VAL A 717 -10.22 -50.30 24.46
C VAL A 717 -8.88 -50.61 25.12
N ASP A 718 -8.80 -51.77 25.75
CA ASP A 718 -7.54 -52.30 26.28
C ASP A 718 -6.56 -52.67 25.16
N ARG A 719 -5.28 -52.77 25.52
CA ARG A 719 -4.24 -53.21 24.59
C ARG A 719 -4.16 -54.73 24.57
N GLU A 720 -4.52 -55.33 23.44
CA GLU A 720 -4.01 -56.65 23.07
C GLU A 720 -3.06 -56.52 21.87
N GLU A 721 -1.97 -57.29 21.91
CA GLU A 721 -0.88 -57.21 20.93
C GLU A 721 -1.16 -58.15 19.75
N ILE A 722 -1.49 -57.59 18.59
CA ILE A 722 -1.46 -58.35 17.33
C ILE A 722 -0.08 -58.15 16.70
N ALA A 723 0.81 -59.11 16.92
CA ALA A 723 2.09 -59.18 16.24
C ALA A 723 1.88 -59.45 14.75
N VAL A 724 2.38 -58.57 13.90
CA VAL A 724 2.47 -58.78 12.44
C VAL A 724 3.94 -58.71 12.06
N GLU A 725 4.53 -59.86 11.73
CA GLU A 725 5.93 -59.98 11.33
C GLU A 725 6.14 -59.39 9.92
N ALA A 726 6.40 -58.09 9.85
CA ALA A 726 6.89 -57.44 8.65
C ALA A 726 8.42 -57.59 8.55
N SER A 727 8.92 -58.09 7.42
CA SER A 727 10.33 -58.43 7.21
C SER A 727 11.29 -57.25 7.48
N ASN A 728 12.23 -57.44 8.40
CA ASN A 728 13.25 -56.46 8.77
C ASN A 728 14.31 -56.26 7.67
N SER A 729 13.96 -55.58 6.59
CA SER A 729 14.93 -54.97 5.67
C SER A 729 15.52 -53.70 6.30
N LEU A 730 16.34 -53.88 7.34
CA LEU A 730 17.12 -52.81 7.96
C LEU A 730 17.90 -52.04 6.88
N CYS A 731 17.86 -50.71 6.90
CA CYS A 731 18.67 -49.93 5.97
C CYS A 731 20.18 -50.15 6.26
N PRO A 732 21.09 -49.95 5.28
CA PRO A 732 22.51 -50.24 5.47
C PRO A 732 23.14 -49.58 6.71
N ALA A 733 22.75 -48.34 7.04
CA ALA A 733 23.19 -47.68 8.28
C ALA A 733 22.69 -48.42 9.55
N CYS A 734 21.42 -48.84 9.58
CA CYS A 734 20.89 -49.64 10.70
C CYS A 734 21.45 -51.07 10.75
N GLN A 735 21.93 -51.63 9.64
CA GLN A 735 22.66 -52.91 9.61
C GLN A 735 24.08 -52.77 10.20
N ASN A 736 24.70 -51.59 10.08
CA ASN A 736 26.02 -51.26 10.60
C ASN A 736 26.01 -50.72 12.06
N GLU A 737 24.87 -50.78 12.75
CA GLU A 737 24.62 -50.13 14.05
C GLU A 737 24.81 -48.59 14.08
N ASP A 738 24.88 -47.91 12.92
CA ASP A 738 24.99 -46.46 12.85
C ASP A 738 23.78 -45.79 13.53
N LYS A 739 24.06 -44.75 14.31
CA LYS A 739 23.02 -43.98 15.01
C LYS A 739 22.65 -42.74 14.19
N PRO A 740 21.34 -42.45 13.99
CA PRO A 740 20.92 -41.25 13.27
C PRO A 740 21.55 -39.98 13.86
N SER A 741 22.12 -39.15 12.99
CA SER A 741 22.91 -37.95 13.35
C SER A 741 22.11 -36.80 13.99
N GLY A 742 20.86 -37.04 14.42
CA GLY A 742 19.93 -36.02 14.92
C GLY A 742 19.42 -35.01 13.89
N ALA A 743 20.04 -34.92 12.71
CA ALA A 743 19.73 -33.96 11.66
C ALA A 743 18.35 -34.18 11.00
N HIS A 744 17.87 -35.43 10.97
CA HIS A 744 16.57 -35.79 10.39
C HIS A 744 15.67 -36.45 11.45
N LYS A 745 14.40 -36.03 11.49
CA LYS A 745 13.39 -36.49 12.46
C LYS A 745 12.06 -36.70 11.77
N CYS A 746 11.32 -37.71 12.21
CA CYS A 746 9.99 -38.00 11.68
C CYS A 746 9.03 -36.84 11.99
N VAL A 747 8.39 -36.25 10.96
CA VAL A 747 7.43 -35.15 11.16
C VAL A 747 6.15 -35.53 11.90
N VAL A 748 5.88 -36.83 12.07
CA VAL A 748 4.73 -37.36 12.81
C VAL A 748 5.11 -37.56 14.29
N CYS A 749 6.05 -38.45 14.58
CA CYS A 749 6.42 -38.91 15.94
C CYS A 749 7.76 -38.38 16.49
N LEU A 750 8.48 -37.52 15.76
CA LEU A 750 9.76 -36.90 16.13
C LEU A 750 10.96 -37.85 16.35
N LYS A 751 10.79 -39.17 16.17
CA LYS A 751 11.85 -40.19 16.15
C LYS A 751 12.99 -39.78 15.21
N GLN A 752 14.24 -39.90 15.64
CA GLN A 752 15.41 -39.65 14.79
C GLN A 752 15.56 -40.77 13.76
N ILE A 753 15.94 -40.44 12.53
CA ILE A 753 15.86 -41.35 11.38
C ILE A 753 17.00 -41.11 10.39
N HIS A 754 17.43 -42.17 9.70
CA HIS A 754 18.34 -42.06 8.57
C HIS A 754 17.62 -41.50 7.34
N ALA A 755 18.29 -40.64 6.59
CA ALA A 755 17.80 -40.11 5.30
C ALA A 755 17.99 -41.12 4.15
N LEU A 756 17.66 -42.39 4.43
CA LEU A 756 17.66 -43.51 3.50
C LEU A 756 16.21 -43.98 3.33
N ASP A 757 15.77 -44.23 2.10
CA ASP A 757 14.36 -44.54 1.81
C ASP A 757 13.91 -45.88 2.43
N SER A 758 14.85 -46.80 2.68
CA SER A 758 14.66 -48.04 3.46
C SER A 758 14.59 -47.84 4.99
N CYS A 759 14.51 -46.60 5.48
CA CYS A 759 14.36 -46.26 6.90
C CYS A 759 13.30 -45.16 7.14
N SER A 760 13.22 -44.19 6.23
CA SER A 760 12.22 -43.13 6.25
C SER A 760 11.99 -42.58 4.85
N ILE A 761 10.80 -42.10 4.54
CA ILE A 761 10.49 -41.46 3.25
C ILE A 761 10.58 -39.93 3.34
N PRO A 762 10.89 -39.21 2.25
CA PRO A 762 10.83 -37.75 2.21
C PRO A 762 9.44 -37.19 2.57
N TYR A 763 9.39 -36.14 3.39
CA TYR A 763 8.18 -35.33 3.52
C TYR A 763 8.07 -34.45 2.29
N LYS A 764 7.01 -34.66 1.52
CA LYS A 764 6.85 -34.12 0.18
C LYS A 764 6.82 -32.59 0.20
N GLY A 765 7.53 -31.97 -0.75
CA GLY A 765 7.75 -30.52 -0.80
C GLY A 765 8.99 -30.01 -0.04
N SER A 766 9.72 -30.85 0.71
CA SER A 766 11.07 -30.51 1.16
C SER A 766 12.13 -30.99 0.16
N GLY A 767 12.91 -30.07 -0.39
CA GLY A 767 14.04 -30.38 -1.27
C GLY A 767 15.12 -31.20 -0.56
N GLU A 768 15.99 -31.81 -1.35
CA GLU A 768 17.08 -32.66 -0.86
C GLU A 768 18.15 -31.82 -0.15
N GLY A 769 18.59 -32.28 1.03
CA GLY A 769 19.61 -31.59 1.81
C GLY A 769 19.55 -31.84 3.31
N TYR A 770 20.53 -31.28 4.03
CA TYR A 770 20.64 -31.40 5.48
C TYR A 770 19.42 -30.78 6.19
N GLY A 771 18.79 -31.53 7.09
CA GLY A 771 17.57 -31.09 7.78
C GLY A 771 16.26 -31.31 7.01
N GLN A 772 16.28 -32.03 5.88
CA GLN A 772 15.08 -32.45 5.16
C GLN A 772 14.05 -33.10 6.12
N LYS A 773 12.79 -32.67 6.01
CA LYS A 773 11.65 -33.28 6.72
C LYS A 773 11.40 -34.68 6.15
N ARG A 774 11.20 -35.69 7.00
CA ARG A 774 10.95 -37.09 6.59
C ARG A 774 9.89 -37.76 7.45
N ILE A 775 9.32 -38.89 7.03
CA ILE A 775 8.36 -39.72 7.78
C ILE A 775 9.00 -41.11 7.98
N CYS A 776 9.05 -41.66 9.19
CA CYS A 776 9.53 -43.04 9.39
C CYS A 776 8.52 -44.04 8.82
N LEU A 777 8.99 -45.20 8.37
CA LEU A 777 8.13 -46.24 7.77
C LEU A 777 7.01 -46.68 8.73
N GLU A 778 7.30 -46.77 10.03
CA GLU A 778 6.30 -46.97 11.11
C GLU A 778 5.12 -45.99 11.00
N CYS A 779 5.37 -44.68 10.96
CA CYS A 779 4.31 -43.68 10.88
C CYS A 779 3.66 -43.56 9.49
N ASN A 780 4.34 -44.00 8.43
CA ASN A 780 3.74 -44.07 7.11
C ASN A 780 2.65 -45.15 7.04
N ASN A 781 2.86 -46.27 7.73
CA ASN A 781 2.01 -47.46 7.64
C ASN A 781 0.84 -47.44 8.65
N VAL A 782 0.71 -46.39 9.48
CA VAL A 782 -0.39 -46.22 10.44
C VAL A 782 -1.53 -45.40 9.84
N GLY A 783 -2.75 -45.95 9.88
CA GLY A 783 -3.96 -45.26 9.46
C GLY A 783 -4.20 -43.96 10.24
N GLY A 784 -4.52 -42.88 9.53
CA GLY A 784 -4.77 -41.55 10.11
C GLY A 784 -3.61 -40.54 9.98
N THR A 785 -2.43 -40.96 9.49
CA THR A 785 -1.30 -40.03 9.27
C THR A 785 -1.65 -38.84 8.36
N SER A 786 -2.46 -39.03 7.31
CA SER A 786 -2.97 -37.92 6.48
C SER A 786 -3.79 -36.89 7.27
N VAL A 787 -4.64 -37.34 8.20
CA VAL A 787 -5.45 -36.46 9.08
C VAL A 787 -4.56 -35.65 10.03
N ILE A 788 -3.47 -36.26 10.53
CA ILE A 788 -2.45 -35.61 11.37
C ILE A 788 -1.66 -34.58 10.55
N LEU A 789 -1.25 -34.91 9.33
CA LEU A 789 -0.52 -33.99 8.45
C LEU A 789 -1.39 -32.80 8.03
N ALA A 790 -2.63 -33.04 7.59
CA ALA A 790 -3.63 -31.98 7.31
C ALA A 790 -3.91 -31.10 8.54
N SER A 791 -3.78 -31.63 9.77
CA SER A 791 -3.92 -30.82 11.00
C SER A 791 -2.73 -29.87 11.26
N ARG A 792 -1.60 -30.09 10.59
CA ARG A 792 -0.32 -29.37 10.74
C ARG A 792 0.03 -28.52 9.51
N GLU A 793 -0.86 -28.38 8.54
CA GLU A 793 -0.71 -27.45 7.41
C GLU A 793 -0.80 -26.01 7.89
N GLU A 794 0.06 -25.13 7.37
CA GLU A 794 0.14 -23.70 7.70
C GLU A 794 -0.08 -22.86 6.42
N GLU A 795 -0.99 -21.90 6.48
CA GLU A 795 -1.21 -20.91 5.42
C GLU A 795 0.02 -20.00 5.29
N ASN A 796 0.67 -20.04 4.12
CA ASN A 796 1.94 -19.37 3.89
C ASN A 796 1.74 -18.07 3.07
N TRP A 797 0.93 -17.14 3.59
CA TRP A 797 0.60 -15.88 2.93
C TRP A 797 1.85 -15.18 2.36
N ARG A 798 1.99 -15.20 1.03
CA ARG A 798 3.08 -14.54 0.27
C ARG A 798 4.49 -14.87 0.79
N GLY A 799 4.72 -16.10 1.25
CA GLY A 799 6.01 -16.56 1.80
C GLY A 799 6.31 -16.10 3.23
N LEU A 800 5.38 -15.39 3.89
CA LEU A 800 5.64 -14.71 5.16
C LEU A 800 5.45 -15.59 6.40
N ALA A 801 5.06 -16.86 6.28
CA ALA A 801 5.01 -17.78 7.41
C ALA A 801 6.41 -18.30 7.80
N LYS A 802 7.28 -18.54 6.81
CA LYS A 802 8.62 -19.13 6.98
C LYS A 802 9.63 -18.09 7.50
N SER A 803 10.53 -18.49 8.40
CA SER A 803 11.45 -17.58 9.09
C SER A 803 12.92 -17.67 8.63
N SER A 804 13.51 -16.51 8.36
CA SER A 804 14.94 -16.23 8.03
C SER A 804 15.38 -16.43 6.57
N ASN A 805 16.39 -15.64 6.17
CA ASN A 805 16.81 -15.38 4.78
C ASN A 805 18.28 -15.77 4.55
N PRO A 806 18.79 -15.61 3.32
CA PRO A 806 19.68 -14.45 3.13
C PRO A 806 19.29 -13.54 1.95
N ARG A 807 19.80 -12.30 1.98
CA ARG A 807 19.71 -11.35 0.86
C ARG A 807 20.60 -11.81 -0.30
N ARG A 808 20.22 -11.48 -1.53
CA ARG A 808 21.19 -11.09 -2.58
C ARG A 808 20.70 -9.85 -3.33
N ALA A 809 21.65 -9.00 -3.70
CA ALA A 809 21.46 -7.88 -4.61
C ALA A 809 22.80 -7.64 -5.34
N ALA A 810 22.93 -8.15 -6.57
CA ALA A 810 24.01 -7.79 -7.48
C ALA A 810 23.65 -8.16 -8.93
N LYS A 811 23.54 -7.10 -9.73
CA LYS A 811 23.44 -6.98 -11.19
C LYS A 811 24.36 -7.89 -12.04
N TYR A 812 23.87 -8.15 -13.26
CA TYR A 812 24.56 -8.30 -14.56
C TYR A 812 25.69 -9.34 -14.75
N LEU A 813 25.43 -10.29 -15.66
CA LEU A 813 26.25 -10.69 -16.83
C LEU A 813 25.25 -11.45 -17.76
N GLN A 814 24.71 -10.83 -18.83
CA GLN A 814 25.25 -10.80 -20.22
C GLN A 814 25.21 -12.16 -20.94
N LYS A 815 24.82 -12.28 -22.23
CA LYS A 815 24.19 -11.34 -23.22
C LYS A 815 23.57 -12.20 -24.36
N ASN A 816 22.66 -11.62 -25.16
CA ASN A 816 22.06 -12.07 -26.43
C ASN A 816 22.34 -13.50 -26.96
N ASN A 817 21.30 -14.18 -27.47
CA ASN A 817 21.34 -14.63 -28.87
C ASN A 817 19.96 -14.86 -29.52
N TYR A 818 19.90 -14.48 -30.79
CA TYR A 818 18.92 -14.75 -31.86
C TYR A 818 17.41 -14.74 -31.58
N ASN A 819 16.79 -13.65 -32.05
CA ASN A 819 15.62 -13.77 -32.92
C ASN A 819 16.02 -14.57 -34.18
N LEU A 820 15.40 -15.72 -34.43
CA LEU A 820 14.83 -16.07 -35.74
C LEU A 820 14.06 -17.41 -35.63
N ASN A 821 12.74 -17.37 -35.76
CA ASN A 821 12.11 -17.79 -37.01
C ASN A 821 10.65 -17.35 -37.05
N GLU A 822 10.16 -17.22 -38.28
CA GLU A 822 8.92 -16.57 -38.67
C GLU A 822 7.66 -17.16 -38.01
N GLN A 823 6.82 -16.29 -37.45
CA GLN A 823 5.37 -16.45 -37.57
C GLN A 823 4.83 -15.36 -38.49
N LEU A 824 5.05 -15.60 -39.79
CA LEU A 824 4.30 -15.01 -40.89
C LEU A 824 2.78 -15.18 -40.69
N THR A 825 2.01 -14.37 -41.44
CA THR A 825 0.56 -14.52 -41.69
C THR A 825 -0.44 -14.44 -40.51
N SER A 826 -0.60 -13.24 -39.92
CA SER A 826 -1.91 -12.56 -39.84
C SER A 826 -1.84 -11.14 -39.23
N ASP A 827 -1.13 -10.23 -39.90
CA ASP A 827 -0.94 -8.83 -39.49
C ASP A 827 -2.22 -7.98 -39.70
N ALA A 828 -3.19 -8.06 -38.77
CA ALA A 828 -4.41 -7.25 -38.85
C ALA A 828 -5.03 -6.80 -37.51
N ASN A 829 -4.78 -7.51 -36.40
CA ASN A 829 -5.55 -7.35 -35.16
C ASN A 829 -4.71 -7.40 -33.86
N ARG A 830 -3.65 -6.57 -33.79
CA ARG A 830 -2.90 -6.31 -32.56
C ARG A 830 -3.68 -5.29 -31.70
N LYS A 831 -4.45 -5.76 -30.71
CA LYS A 831 -5.12 -4.89 -29.70
C LYS A 831 -4.10 -3.87 -29.17
N LEU A 832 -4.43 -2.59 -29.14
CA LEU A 832 -3.56 -1.53 -28.62
C LEU A 832 -4.02 -1.07 -27.23
N LEU A 833 -3.05 -0.70 -26.38
CA LEU A 833 -3.35 -0.09 -25.08
C LEU A 833 -3.80 1.35 -25.29
N VAL A 834 -4.86 1.77 -24.61
CA VAL A 834 -5.32 3.16 -24.59
C VAL A 834 -4.43 3.94 -23.63
N ILE A 835 -3.84 5.06 -24.06
CA ILE A 835 -3.19 6.00 -23.14
C ILE A 835 -4.25 6.64 -22.22
N LYS A 836 -3.95 6.81 -20.93
CA LYS A 836 -4.93 7.27 -19.92
C LYS A 836 -4.94 8.81 -19.85
N ASN A 837 -6.13 9.42 -19.90
CA ASN A 837 -6.34 10.87 -19.82
C ASN A 837 -5.57 11.50 -18.65
N GLY A 838 -4.93 12.65 -18.84
CA GLY A 838 -4.18 13.36 -17.80
C GLY A 838 -5.00 13.78 -16.58
N SER A 839 -6.28 14.14 -16.78
CA SER A 839 -7.22 14.46 -15.69
C SER A 839 -7.66 13.22 -14.87
N ASN A 840 -7.20 12.01 -15.20
CA ASN A 840 -7.56 10.80 -14.50
C ASN A 840 -6.86 10.71 -13.12
N LEU A 841 -7.65 10.78 -12.05
CA LEU A 841 -7.19 10.74 -10.65
C LEU A 841 -6.42 9.46 -10.24
N ALA A 842 -6.39 8.42 -11.08
CA ALA A 842 -5.55 7.25 -10.90
C ALA A 842 -4.08 7.45 -11.34
N LEU A 843 -3.77 8.52 -12.09
CA LEU A 843 -2.40 8.87 -12.46
C LEU A 843 -1.70 9.60 -11.30
N SER A 844 -0.49 9.14 -10.97
CA SER A 844 0.40 9.89 -10.08
C SER A 844 1.05 11.07 -10.82
N PRO A 845 1.45 12.15 -10.10
CA PRO A 845 2.16 13.27 -10.72
C PRO A 845 3.44 12.77 -11.40
N ILE A 846 3.74 13.28 -12.59
CA ILE A 846 5.03 13.01 -13.23
C ILE A 846 6.10 13.93 -12.62
N VAL A 847 7.36 13.51 -12.66
CA VAL A 847 8.49 14.33 -12.20
C VAL A 847 9.29 14.81 -13.41
N LEU A 848 9.30 16.13 -13.61
CA LEU A 848 10.08 16.86 -14.62
C LEU A 848 10.89 17.95 -13.92
N GLY A 849 12.18 18.10 -14.24
CA GLY A 849 13.05 19.09 -13.60
C GLY A 849 13.19 18.96 -12.07
N GLY A 850 12.79 17.82 -11.47
CA GLY A 850 12.72 17.62 -10.03
C GLY A 850 11.45 18.16 -9.35
N ARG A 851 10.54 18.84 -10.08
CA ARG A 851 9.21 19.22 -9.58
C ARG A 851 8.17 18.14 -9.91
N ASN A 852 7.13 18.06 -9.07
CA ASN A 852 5.92 17.32 -9.42
C ASN A 852 5.12 18.12 -10.44
N VAL A 853 4.62 17.46 -11.48
CA VAL A 853 3.82 18.06 -12.55
C VAL A 853 2.52 17.29 -12.73
N TYR A 854 1.42 18.03 -12.74
CA TYR A 854 0.09 17.58 -13.11
C TYR A 854 -0.21 18.06 -14.54
N VAL A 855 -0.88 17.23 -15.33
CA VAL A 855 -1.20 17.52 -16.74
C VAL A 855 -2.65 17.16 -16.96
N ILE A 856 -3.51 18.12 -17.35
CA ILE A 856 -4.97 17.94 -17.41
C ILE A 856 -5.53 18.24 -18.81
N PHE A 857 -6.67 17.64 -19.12
CA PHE A 857 -7.43 17.80 -20.38
C PHE A 857 -6.67 17.36 -21.65
N THR A 858 -5.87 16.29 -21.54
CA THR A 858 -4.98 15.81 -22.61
C THR A 858 -5.66 15.09 -23.78
N CYS A 859 -6.99 14.97 -23.79
CA CYS A 859 -7.74 14.12 -24.72
C CYS A 859 -7.45 14.37 -26.21
N THR A 860 -7.19 15.62 -26.62
CA THR A 860 -6.85 15.96 -28.00
C THR A 860 -5.46 15.41 -28.39
N PHE A 861 -4.45 15.60 -27.54
CA PHE A 861 -3.12 14.99 -27.72
C PHE A 861 -3.20 13.46 -27.72
N ASP A 862 -3.90 12.89 -26.73
CA ASP A 862 -4.02 11.45 -26.54
C ASP A 862 -4.72 10.80 -27.74
N SER A 863 -5.71 11.48 -28.33
CA SER A 863 -6.35 11.05 -29.58
C SER A 863 -5.39 11.05 -30.77
N ILE A 864 -4.65 12.15 -31.00
CA ILE A 864 -3.64 12.24 -32.09
C ILE A 864 -2.61 11.12 -31.94
N TYR A 865 -2.05 10.96 -30.74
CA TYR A 865 -1.07 9.92 -30.42
C TYR A 865 -1.60 8.51 -30.73
N GLN A 866 -2.84 8.21 -30.36
CA GLN A 866 -3.44 6.89 -30.54
C GLN A 866 -3.70 6.56 -32.02
N ILE A 867 -4.04 7.55 -32.86
CA ILE A 867 -4.17 7.37 -34.33
C ILE A 867 -2.82 7.02 -34.94
N ILE A 868 -1.77 7.77 -34.59
CA ILE A 868 -0.41 7.53 -35.08
C ILE A 868 0.13 6.17 -34.61
N LEU A 869 -0.13 5.79 -33.35
CA LEU A 869 0.24 4.48 -32.81
C LEU A 869 -0.49 3.34 -33.56
N ALA A 870 -1.77 3.51 -33.91
CA ALA A 870 -2.52 2.55 -34.71
C ALA A 870 -2.00 2.45 -36.15
N ALA A 871 -1.70 3.60 -36.78
CA ALA A 871 -1.18 3.66 -38.15
C ALA A 871 0.16 2.90 -38.27
N LEU A 872 1.09 3.14 -37.35
CA LEU A 872 2.40 2.47 -37.27
C LEU A 872 2.30 1.00 -36.85
N CYS A 873 1.34 0.64 -35.99
CA CYS A 873 1.10 -0.73 -35.57
C CYS A 873 0.67 -1.64 -36.75
N ASP A 874 -0.11 -1.09 -37.68
CA ASP A 874 -0.77 -1.85 -38.74
C ASP A 874 -0.04 -1.76 -40.10
N ARG A 875 1.02 -0.95 -40.22
CA ARG A 875 1.73 -0.71 -41.50
C ARG A 875 3.26 -0.72 -41.31
N LYS A 876 3.90 -1.87 -41.59
CA LYS A 876 5.36 -2.06 -41.53
C LYS A 876 6.12 -1.05 -42.41
N ASN A 877 5.68 -0.86 -43.65
CA ASN A 877 6.28 0.11 -44.58
C ASN A 877 6.29 1.55 -44.00
N LEU A 878 5.23 1.95 -43.29
CA LEU A 878 5.18 3.24 -42.61
C LEU A 878 6.11 3.26 -41.40
N GLN A 879 6.19 2.16 -40.64
CA GLN A 879 7.12 2.04 -39.51
C GLN A 879 8.58 2.18 -39.98
N GLU A 880 8.93 1.61 -41.12
CA GLU A 880 10.25 1.73 -41.78
C GLU A 880 10.52 3.17 -42.19
N SER A 881 9.69 3.77 -43.07
CA SER A 881 9.90 5.15 -43.54
C SER A 881 9.85 6.20 -42.43
N ILE A 882 9.05 5.99 -41.38
CA ILE A 882 9.06 6.87 -40.20
C ILE A 882 10.31 6.64 -39.35
N SER A 883 10.86 5.42 -39.24
CA SER A 883 12.08 5.17 -38.46
C SER A 883 13.28 5.98 -38.98
N GLU A 884 13.43 6.12 -40.30
CA GLU A 884 14.46 6.94 -40.95
C GLU A 884 14.32 8.44 -40.64
N ILE A 885 13.10 8.89 -40.32
CA ILE A 885 12.73 10.30 -40.08
C ILE A 885 12.62 10.64 -38.57
N THR A 886 12.61 9.64 -37.67
CA THR A 886 12.26 9.84 -36.24
C THR A 886 13.20 10.66 -35.37
N VAL A 887 14.35 11.11 -35.88
CA VAL A 887 15.37 11.81 -35.07
C VAL A 887 14.81 13.04 -34.34
N ASP A 888 13.94 13.81 -35.01
CA ASP A 888 13.52 15.14 -34.54
C ASP A 888 12.04 15.25 -34.10
N ASN A 889 11.20 14.23 -34.30
CA ASN A 889 9.77 14.26 -33.90
C ASN A 889 9.52 13.44 -32.60
N PRO A 890 9.26 14.07 -31.44
CA PRO A 890 9.12 13.36 -30.17
C PRO A 890 7.86 12.50 -30.04
N LEU A 891 6.81 12.76 -30.82
CA LEU A 891 5.58 11.95 -30.83
C LEU A 891 5.79 10.66 -31.62
N LEU A 892 6.44 10.73 -32.78
CA LEU A 892 6.81 9.55 -33.58
C LEU A 892 7.82 8.67 -32.82
N ALA A 893 8.84 9.27 -32.20
CA ALA A 893 9.79 8.57 -31.33
C ALA A 893 9.16 8.04 -30.01
N MET A 894 8.00 8.56 -29.59
CA MET A 894 7.20 7.98 -28.50
C MET A 894 6.33 6.82 -28.98
N ALA A 895 5.82 6.86 -30.21
CA ALA A 895 5.02 5.79 -30.79
C ALA A 895 5.88 4.53 -31.06
N LEU A 896 7.04 4.67 -31.72
CA LEU A 896 7.95 3.54 -31.96
C LEU A 896 8.44 2.87 -30.66
N ASP A 897 8.86 3.67 -29.67
CA ASP A 897 9.25 3.19 -28.33
C ASP A 897 8.15 2.32 -27.68
N VAL A 898 6.87 2.68 -27.87
CA VAL A 898 5.73 1.94 -27.33
C VAL A 898 5.36 0.70 -28.16
N LEU A 899 5.63 0.69 -29.48
CA LEU A 899 5.47 -0.52 -30.31
C LEU A 899 6.52 -1.59 -30.00
N GLU A 900 7.74 -1.18 -29.67
CA GLU A 900 8.84 -2.06 -29.25
C GLU A 900 8.70 -2.48 -27.77
N ASN A 901 8.61 -1.50 -26.86
CA ASN A 901 8.75 -1.73 -25.41
C ASN A 901 7.45 -1.67 -24.60
N GLY A 902 6.31 -1.42 -25.25
CA GLY A 902 5.01 -1.22 -24.60
C GLY A 902 4.84 0.15 -23.92
N LEU A 903 3.63 0.42 -23.44
CA LEU A 903 3.29 1.66 -22.75
C LEU A 903 3.87 1.65 -21.33
N ARG A 904 4.75 2.60 -21.00
CA ARG A 904 5.54 2.62 -19.76
C ARG A 904 5.40 3.95 -19.02
N ALA A 905 5.85 4.01 -17.76
CA ALA A 905 5.88 5.25 -16.99
C ALA A 905 6.73 6.37 -17.64
N CYS A 906 7.71 6.01 -18.50
CA CYS A 906 8.45 6.97 -19.32
C CYS A 906 7.62 7.57 -20.47
N SER A 907 6.64 6.84 -21.02
CA SER A 907 5.73 7.34 -22.06
C SER A 907 4.88 8.50 -21.54
N TYR A 908 4.34 8.39 -20.32
CA TYR A 908 3.63 9.50 -19.66
C TYR A 908 4.53 10.71 -19.37
N LYS A 909 5.84 10.49 -19.11
CA LYS A 909 6.83 11.59 -19.00
C LYS A 909 7.12 12.25 -20.35
N LYS A 910 7.27 11.47 -21.44
CA LYS A 910 7.42 11.98 -22.81
C LYS A 910 6.22 12.85 -23.20
N ARG A 911 4.98 12.37 -22.97
CA ARG A 911 3.74 13.16 -23.14
C ARG A 911 3.79 14.48 -22.36
N GLY A 912 4.05 14.42 -21.05
CA GLY A 912 4.08 15.61 -20.22
C GLY A 912 5.18 16.61 -20.58
N ALA A 913 6.32 16.15 -21.10
CA ALA A 913 7.37 17.02 -21.60
C ALA A 913 6.96 17.75 -22.89
N MET A 914 6.35 17.05 -23.86
CA MET A 914 5.79 17.67 -25.08
C MET A 914 4.72 18.71 -24.74
N LEU A 915 3.78 18.36 -23.86
CA LEU A 915 2.70 19.27 -23.47
C LEU A 915 3.22 20.48 -22.67
N HIS A 916 4.30 20.31 -21.88
CA HIS A 916 4.99 21.44 -21.24
C HIS A 916 5.66 22.38 -22.24
N SER A 917 6.23 21.89 -23.35
CA SER A 917 6.79 22.75 -24.40
C SER A 917 5.74 23.49 -25.24
N ILE A 918 4.49 23.03 -25.24
CA ILE A 918 3.37 23.66 -25.97
C ILE A 918 2.64 24.67 -25.06
N PHE A 919 2.23 24.24 -23.87
CA PHE A 919 1.35 25.01 -22.98
C PHE A 919 2.06 25.67 -21.79
N GLY A 920 3.36 25.43 -21.61
CA GLY A 920 4.09 25.84 -20.42
C GLY A 920 3.58 25.13 -19.17
N GLY A 921 3.44 25.87 -18.07
CA GLY A 921 2.82 25.39 -16.85
C GLY A 921 2.64 26.49 -15.81
N LYS A 922 1.64 26.33 -14.94
CA LYS A 922 1.28 27.27 -13.88
C LYS A 922 1.67 26.72 -12.51
N ASP A 923 2.59 27.38 -11.82
CA ASP A 923 3.00 27.00 -10.46
C ASP A 923 1.81 27.01 -9.50
N GLN A 924 1.75 26.01 -8.63
CA GLN A 924 0.69 25.78 -7.64
C GLN A 924 1.16 26.13 -6.22
N PRO A 925 0.24 26.41 -5.27
CA PRO A 925 0.60 26.79 -3.89
C PRO A 925 1.39 25.74 -3.09
N ASP A 926 1.50 24.50 -3.57
CA ASP A 926 2.31 23.42 -2.97
C ASP A 926 3.71 23.26 -3.60
N GLY A 927 4.05 24.08 -4.61
CA GLY A 927 5.30 23.99 -5.37
C GLY A 927 5.29 22.94 -6.49
N SER A 928 4.12 22.36 -6.82
CA SER A 928 3.92 21.59 -8.05
C SER A 928 3.59 22.50 -9.24
N LEU A 929 3.68 21.96 -10.45
CA LEU A 929 3.33 22.63 -11.69
C LEU A 929 2.04 22.02 -12.26
N LEU A 930 1.10 22.85 -12.72
CA LEU A 930 -0.10 22.40 -13.44
C LEU A 930 -0.03 22.83 -14.90
N ILE A 931 -0.14 21.87 -15.81
CA ILE A 931 -0.26 22.09 -17.25
C ILE A 931 -1.71 21.88 -17.64
N ASN A 932 -2.37 22.93 -18.12
CA ASN A 932 -3.67 22.82 -18.80
C ASN A 932 -3.42 22.56 -20.30
N CYS A 933 -4.06 21.55 -20.87
CA CYS A 933 -3.97 21.19 -22.29
C CYS A 933 -5.32 21.32 -23.03
N GLU A 934 -6.29 22.02 -22.43
CA GLU A 934 -7.53 22.47 -23.08
C GLU A 934 -7.17 23.41 -24.24
N SER A 935 -7.37 22.94 -25.48
CA SER A 935 -6.75 23.51 -26.68
C SER A 935 -7.36 22.91 -27.96
N SER A 936 -7.24 23.62 -29.10
CA SER A 936 -7.58 23.10 -30.42
C SER A 936 -6.62 21.99 -30.89
N VAL A 937 -6.97 21.31 -31.98
CA VAL A 937 -6.10 20.27 -32.55
C VAL A 937 -4.84 20.89 -33.19
N VAL A 938 -4.99 22.03 -33.85
CA VAL A 938 -3.92 22.71 -34.60
C VAL A 938 -2.86 23.33 -33.68
N GLU A 939 -3.24 23.84 -32.51
CA GLU A 939 -2.30 24.27 -31.44
C GLU A 939 -1.36 23.14 -30.98
N ILE A 940 -1.82 21.88 -31.02
CA ILE A 940 -1.02 20.71 -30.65
C ILE A 940 -0.22 20.19 -31.84
N ILE A 941 -0.79 20.20 -33.04
CA ILE A 941 -0.16 19.67 -34.25
C ILE A 941 0.96 20.56 -34.79
N ASN A 942 0.74 21.89 -34.89
CA ASN A 942 1.72 22.81 -35.49
C ASN A 942 3.08 22.83 -34.77
N PRO A 943 3.18 22.67 -33.43
CA PRO A 943 4.45 22.47 -32.76
C PRO A 943 5.06 21.07 -32.96
N ILE A 944 4.25 20.00 -32.99
CA ILE A 944 4.75 18.61 -33.03
C ILE A 944 5.21 18.19 -34.43
N PHE A 945 4.49 18.62 -35.47
CA PHE A 945 4.73 18.25 -36.87
C PHE A 945 5.41 19.37 -37.68
N ARG A 946 5.96 20.40 -37.02
CA ARG A 946 6.67 21.52 -37.65
C ARG A 946 7.71 21.06 -38.67
N ASP A 947 8.59 20.16 -38.24
CA ASP A 947 9.72 19.67 -39.01
C ASP A 947 9.37 18.42 -39.84
N THR A 948 8.15 17.89 -39.65
CA THR A 948 7.55 16.77 -40.38
C THR A 948 6.17 17.15 -40.94
N PRO A 949 6.09 18.18 -41.82
CA PRO A 949 4.83 18.77 -42.27
C PRO A 949 4.10 17.90 -43.30
N SER A 950 2.78 18.09 -43.42
CA SER A 950 1.96 17.41 -44.43
C SER A 950 2.34 17.78 -45.86
N PHE A 951 2.61 19.06 -46.14
CA PHE A 951 2.98 19.57 -47.47
C PHE A 951 4.06 20.63 -47.42
N ARG A 952 4.81 20.77 -48.52
CA ARG A 952 5.48 22.03 -48.87
C ARG A 952 5.08 22.48 -50.27
N GLU A 953 4.91 23.79 -50.39
CA GLU A 953 4.58 24.50 -51.61
C GLU A 953 5.79 25.34 -52.02
N THR A 954 6.06 25.39 -53.32
CA THR A 954 7.14 26.17 -53.92
C THR A 954 6.54 27.29 -54.76
N ILE A 955 6.77 28.53 -54.31
CA ILE A 955 6.27 29.75 -54.93
C ILE A 955 7.39 30.34 -55.80
N ARG A 956 7.12 30.50 -57.10
CA ARG A 956 8.05 31.09 -58.08
C ARG A 956 7.50 32.41 -58.60
N CYS A 957 8.39 33.33 -58.97
CA CYS A 957 8.05 34.64 -59.53
C CYS A 957 8.43 34.70 -61.01
N SER A 958 7.59 35.30 -61.86
CA SER A 958 7.86 35.55 -63.29
C SER A 958 9.17 36.31 -63.52
N ASN A 959 9.55 37.17 -62.58
CA ASN A 959 10.74 38.01 -62.64
C ASN A 959 11.94 37.35 -61.92
N ASN A 960 11.90 36.02 -61.75
CA ASN A 960 12.99 35.18 -61.28
C ASN A 960 13.59 35.56 -59.90
N CYS A 961 12.75 36.09 -59.00
CA CYS A 961 13.10 36.30 -57.60
C CYS A 961 13.39 34.97 -56.87
N GLU A 962 14.02 35.06 -55.70
CA GLU A 962 14.30 33.91 -54.84
C GLU A 962 13.04 33.06 -54.59
N VAL A 963 13.22 31.74 -54.72
CA VAL A 963 12.16 30.74 -54.65
C VAL A 963 11.73 30.57 -53.19
N ARG A 964 10.48 30.93 -52.88
CA ARG A 964 9.95 30.85 -51.52
C ARG A 964 9.31 29.48 -51.29
N ILE A 965 9.58 28.88 -50.14
CA ILE A 965 8.99 27.59 -49.71
C ILE A 965 8.01 27.87 -48.59
N ASN A 966 6.73 27.60 -48.84
CA ASN A 966 5.67 27.63 -47.84
C ASN A 966 5.50 26.21 -47.26
N THR A 967 5.24 26.10 -45.96
CA THR A 967 5.18 24.82 -45.24
C THR A 967 3.84 24.67 -44.53
N LEU A 968 3.05 23.68 -44.95
CA LEU A 968 1.69 23.48 -44.50
C LEU A 968 1.64 22.22 -43.62
N VAL A 969 1.66 22.41 -42.31
CA VAL A 969 1.68 21.31 -41.34
C VAL A 969 0.32 20.60 -41.29
N CYS A 970 -0.78 21.36 -41.22
CA CYS A 970 -2.16 20.84 -41.15
C CYS A 970 -3.12 21.82 -41.85
N PRO A 971 -3.23 21.80 -43.19
CA PRO A 971 -4.15 22.67 -43.92
C PRO A 971 -5.63 22.37 -43.57
N TYR A 972 -6.46 23.41 -43.70
CA TYR A 972 -7.90 23.36 -43.47
C TYR A 972 -8.66 22.79 -44.68
N ILE A 973 -9.72 22.02 -44.41
CA ILE A 973 -10.68 21.54 -45.41
C ILE A 973 -12.09 21.98 -45.03
N ASP A 974 -12.86 22.49 -46.00
CA ASP A 974 -14.28 22.71 -45.79
C ASP A 974 -15.07 21.38 -45.79
N PHE A 975 -15.87 21.20 -44.74
CA PHE A 975 -16.63 19.98 -44.49
C PHE A 975 -17.66 19.67 -45.59
N GLN A 976 -18.28 20.69 -46.21
CA GLN A 976 -19.25 20.48 -47.29
C GLN A 976 -18.55 20.24 -48.62
N GLU A 977 -17.47 20.98 -48.91
CA GLU A 977 -16.61 20.77 -50.09
C GLU A 977 -16.09 19.32 -50.14
N MET A 978 -15.52 18.82 -49.03
CA MET A 978 -15.07 17.44 -48.90
C MET A 978 -16.18 16.41 -49.07
N LYS A 979 -17.34 16.66 -48.45
CA LYS A 979 -18.47 15.72 -48.45
C LYS A 979 -19.13 15.59 -49.83
N ASN A 980 -19.12 16.67 -50.62
CA ASN A 980 -19.75 16.69 -51.94
C ASN A 980 -18.79 16.24 -53.05
N ASN A 981 -17.50 16.62 -52.97
CA ASN A 981 -16.54 16.45 -54.05
C ASN A 981 -15.45 15.39 -53.77
N GLY A 982 -15.27 14.97 -52.50
CA GLY A 982 -14.21 14.06 -52.10
C GLY A 982 -12.95 14.78 -51.59
N LEU A 983 -11.76 14.24 -51.89
CA LEU A 983 -10.47 14.85 -51.50
C LEU A 983 -9.58 15.01 -52.73
N GLU A 984 -9.67 16.15 -53.40
CA GLU A 984 -8.75 16.55 -54.47
C GLU A 984 -7.82 17.65 -53.95
N ILE A 985 -6.51 17.36 -53.89
CA ILE A 985 -5.54 18.25 -53.21
C ILE A 985 -5.45 19.63 -53.88
N GLN A 986 -5.70 19.70 -55.20
CA GLN A 986 -5.63 20.94 -55.97
C GLN A 986 -6.70 21.95 -55.52
N ASP A 987 -7.93 21.47 -55.26
CA ASP A 987 -9.02 22.29 -54.72
C ASP A 987 -8.79 22.67 -53.25
N ILE A 988 -8.22 21.76 -52.46
CA ILE A 988 -7.99 21.95 -51.02
C ILE A 988 -6.93 23.04 -50.75
N LEU A 989 -5.82 23.01 -51.47
CA LEU A 989 -4.67 23.89 -51.20
C LEU A 989 -4.75 25.27 -51.89
N LYS A 990 -5.74 25.48 -52.77
CA LYS A 990 -6.14 26.79 -53.34
C LYS A 990 -4.95 27.63 -53.85
N PHE A 991 -4.15 27.01 -54.71
CA PHE A 991 -2.95 27.60 -55.32
C PHE A 991 -3.22 28.95 -55.98
N SER A 992 -2.44 29.96 -55.59
CA SER A 992 -2.69 31.34 -55.93
C SER A 992 -1.96 31.75 -57.21
N ASP A 993 -2.42 31.27 -58.36
CA ASP A 993 -1.87 31.67 -59.65
C ASP A 993 -2.11 33.15 -59.97
N ASN A 994 -1.07 33.79 -60.52
CA ASN A 994 -1.02 35.20 -60.91
C ASN A 994 -1.20 36.22 -59.77
N THR A 995 -0.92 35.86 -58.51
CA THR A 995 -0.81 36.84 -57.42
C THR A 995 0.45 37.71 -57.55
N ILE A 996 0.39 38.95 -57.06
CA ILE A 996 1.53 39.88 -57.08
C ILE A 996 2.66 39.37 -56.17
N CYS A 997 3.91 39.43 -56.63
CA CYS A 997 5.06 39.05 -55.81
C CYS A 997 5.19 39.94 -54.56
N ALA A 998 5.21 39.31 -53.37
CA ALA A 998 5.33 40.00 -52.08
C ALA A 998 6.75 40.48 -51.74
N ASN A 999 7.59 40.75 -52.75
CA ASN A 999 8.88 41.41 -52.60
C ASN A 999 8.69 42.87 -53.05
N GLU A 1000 8.99 43.83 -52.17
CA GLU A 1000 8.59 45.24 -52.27
C GLU A 1000 8.99 45.92 -53.60
N ASN A 1001 10.04 45.44 -54.26
CA ASN A 1001 10.55 45.96 -55.53
C ASN A 1001 10.23 45.06 -56.75
N CYS A 1002 9.19 44.23 -56.68
CA CYS A 1002 8.86 43.27 -57.74
C CYS A 1002 7.40 43.31 -58.20
N HIS A 1003 7.17 43.70 -59.46
CA HIS A 1003 5.85 43.66 -60.11
C HIS A 1003 5.58 42.33 -60.86
N GLY A 1004 6.39 41.29 -60.63
CA GLY A 1004 6.19 39.99 -61.24
C GLY A 1004 4.97 39.26 -60.67
N SER A 1005 4.32 38.44 -61.49
CA SER A 1005 3.32 37.50 -61.00
C SER A 1005 3.99 36.32 -60.32
N THR A 1006 3.28 35.68 -59.40
CA THR A 1006 3.70 34.43 -58.76
C THR A 1006 2.77 33.29 -59.13
N SER A 1007 3.35 32.10 -59.28
CA SER A 1007 2.64 30.83 -59.34
C SER A 1007 3.17 29.90 -58.25
N SER A 1008 2.32 28.98 -57.82
CA SER A 1008 2.55 28.13 -56.66
C SER A 1008 2.23 26.68 -56.99
N GLN A 1009 3.10 25.76 -56.59
CA GLN A 1009 2.98 24.33 -56.88
C GLN A 1009 3.43 23.50 -55.67
N ILE A 1010 2.82 22.32 -55.47
CA ILE A 1010 3.30 21.35 -54.47
C ILE A 1010 4.72 20.91 -54.87
N SER A 1011 5.62 20.84 -53.91
CA SER A 1011 6.97 20.29 -54.08
C SER A 1011 7.32 19.15 -53.11
N PHE A 1012 6.51 18.96 -52.07
CA PHE A 1012 6.65 17.86 -51.11
C PHE A 1012 5.30 17.50 -50.51
N ILE A 1013 5.09 16.19 -50.25
CA ILE A 1013 4.02 15.65 -49.41
C ILE A 1013 4.69 14.69 -48.41
N GLY A 1014 4.33 14.80 -47.13
CA GLY A 1014 4.91 13.98 -46.06
C GLY A 1014 4.32 12.57 -45.96
N GLU A 1015 5.04 11.64 -45.32
CA GLU A 1015 4.57 10.26 -45.08
C GLU A 1015 3.26 10.19 -44.26
N ILE A 1016 3.00 11.23 -43.46
CA ILE A 1016 1.77 11.46 -42.72
C ILE A 1016 1.20 12.81 -43.19
N VAL A 1017 -0.08 12.82 -43.55
CA VAL A 1017 -0.83 14.02 -43.96
C VAL A 1017 -1.98 14.27 -42.99
N LEU A 1018 -2.13 15.52 -42.59
CA LEU A 1018 -3.04 16.00 -41.56
C LEU A 1018 -3.94 17.08 -42.17
N PHE A 1019 -5.25 16.97 -41.97
CA PHE A 1019 -6.22 17.96 -42.42
C PHE A 1019 -7.14 18.38 -41.27
N GLU A 1020 -7.22 19.69 -41.01
CA GLU A 1020 -8.19 20.26 -40.05
C GLU A 1020 -9.58 20.34 -40.70
N LEU A 1021 -10.62 20.05 -39.92
CA LEU A 1021 -11.99 20.42 -40.26
C LEU A 1021 -12.53 21.35 -39.17
N GLY A 1022 -13.05 22.51 -39.59
CA GLY A 1022 -13.54 23.52 -38.65
C GLY A 1022 -14.72 23.04 -37.82
N TYR A 1023 -14.67 23.22 -36.51
CA TYR A 1023 -15.83 22.97 -35.65
C TYR A 1023 -16.97 23.95 -35.99
N GLN A 1024 -18.09 23.42 -36.46
CA GLN A 1024 -19.36 24.13 -36.57
C GLN A 1024 -20.45 23.32 -35.86
N GLU A 1025 -21.36 23.99 -35.15
CA GLU A 1025 -22.46 23.31 -34.45
C GLU A 1025 -23.33 22.52 -35.43
N CYS A 1026 -23.76 21.33 -35.01
CA CYS A 1026 -24.57 20.38 -35.80
C CYS A 1026 -23.92 19.79 -37.08
N GLN A 1027 -22.64 20.06 -37.40
CA GLN A 1027 -21.96 19.34 -38.47
C GLN A 1027 -21.55 17.92 -38.01
N VAL A 1028 -22.27 16.91 -38.50
CA VAL A 1028 -21.95 15.48 -38.31
C VAL A 1028 -22.08 14.72 -39.63
N MET A 1029 -21.26 13.69 -39.80
CA MET A 1029 -21.28 12.76 -40.94
C MET A 1029 -21.05 11.33 -40.47
N LYS A 1030 -21.41 10.31 -41.27
CA LYS A 1030 -21.08 8.92 -40.91
C LYS A 1030 -19.63 8.62 -41.26
N LEU A 1031 -19.04 7.64 -40.59
CA LEU A 1031 -17.73 7.10 -40.94
C LEU A 1031 -17.67 6.47 -42.35
N THR A 1032 -18.80 6.10 -42.95
CA THR A 1032 -18.91 5.71 -44.38
C THR A 1032 -18.73 6.87 -45.35
N ASP A 1033 -19.00 8.09 -44.91
CA ASP A 1033 -19.16 9.26 -45.78
C ASP A 1033 -17.84 10.05 -45.91
N ILE A 1034 -16.77 9.58 -45.24
CA ILE A 1034 -15.45 10.20 -45.20
C ILE A 1034 -14.57 9.57 -46.30
N PRO A 1035 -13.96 10.38 -47.19
CA PRO A 1035 -13.08 9.85 -48.24
C PRO A 1035 -11.91 9.05 -47.66
N VAL A 1036 -11.81 7.78 -48.03
CA VAL A 1036 -10.79 6.84 -47.50
C VAL A 1036 -9.44 6.97 -48.22
N TYR A 1037 -9.43 7.56 -49.42
CA TYR A 1037 -8.24 7.72 -50.26
C TYR A 1037 -8.21 9.06 -51.00
N PHE A 1038 -7.00 9.56 -51.27
CA PHE A 1038 -6.73 10.59 -52.28
C PHE A 1038 -5.45 10.29 -53.07
N LYS A 1039 -5.35 10.75 -54.32
CA LYS A 1039 -4.17 10.49 -55.20
C LYS A 1039 -2.99 11.40 -54.84
N ASN A 1040 -1.76 10.93 -55.02
CA ASN A 1040 -0.57 11.78 -54.92
C ASN A 1040 -0.34 12.56 -56.24
N PRO A 1041 -0.55 13.90 -56.29
CA PRO A 1041 -0.37 14.70 -57.51
C PRO A 1041 1.10 14.85 -57.93
N LEU A 1042 2.07 14.38 -57.14
CA LEU A 1042 3.49 14.30 -57.52
C LEU A 1042 3.89 12.92 -58.09
N ASN A 1043 3.04 11.89 -57.94
CA ASN A 1043 3.30 10.53 -58.43
C ASN A 1043 2.01 9.73 -58.56
N ASP A 1044 1.50 9.55 -59.80
CA ASP A 1044 0.26 8.81 -60.10
C ASP A 1044 0.25 7.34 -59.63
N LYS A 1045 1.41 6.77 -59.26
CA LYS A 1045 1.54 5.41 -58.70
C LYS A 1045 1.38 5.36 -57.18
N GLU A 1046 1.04 6.48 -56.55
CA GLU A 1046 0.85 6.57 -55.11
C GLU A 1046 -0.49 7.21 -54.75
N GLN A 1047 -1.04 6.76 -53.63
CA GLN A 1047 -2.19 7.37 -52.98
C GLN A 1047 -1.93 7.51 -51.50
N TYR A 1048 -2.77 8.26 -50.82
CA TYR A 1048 -2.78 8.38 -49.37
C TYR A 1048 -4.04 7.70 -48.83
N GLN A 1049 -3.91 6.93 -47.76
CA GLN A 1049 -5.00 6.20 -47.13
C GLN A 1049 -5.35 6.82 -45.77
N LEU A 1050 -6.63 7.02 -45.50
CA LEU A 1050 -7.15 7.42 -44.20
C LEU A 1050 -6.80 6.36 -43.14
N VAL A 1051 -6.13 6.77 -42.06
CA VAL A 1051 -5.78 5.88 -40.94
C VAL A 1051 -6.60 6.17 -39.68
N GLY A 1052 -7.17 7.36 -39.58
CA GLY A 1052 -8.09 7.73 -38.51
C GLY A 1052 -8.46 9.20 -38.49
N LEU A 1053 -9.24 9.57 -37.49
CA LEU A 1053 -9.73 10.91 -37.25
C LEU A 1053 -9.84 11.21 -35.75
N VAL A 1054 -9.79 12.49 -35.40
CA VAL A 1054 -10.18 12.97 -34.06
C VAL A 1054 -11.62 13.43 -34.16
N ASN A 1055 -12.51 12.76 -33.42
CA ASN A 1055 -13.90 13.16 -33.23
C ASN A 1055 -13.99 14.05 -31.99
N TYR A 1056 -14.56 15.25 -32.11
CA TYR A 1056 -14.85 16.12 -30.97
C TYR A 1056 -16.30 15.99 -30.53
N THR A 1057 -16.54 15.86 -29.22
CA THR A 1057 -17.87 15.81 -28.62
C THR A 1057 -18.10 17.08 -27.81
N PRO A 1058 -18.99 17.99 -28.20
CA PRO A 1058 -19.25 19.21 -27.44
C PRO A 1058 -19.89 18.92 -26.07
N PRO A 1059 -19.71 19.80 -25.07
CA PRO A 1059 -20.32 19.65 -23.76
C PRO A 1059 -21.85 19.73 -23.83
N PRO A 1060 -22.59 19.01 -22.96
CA PRO A 1060 -24.06 19.04 -22.98
C PRO A 1060 -24.59 20.45 -22.63
N PRO A 1061 -25.67 20.92 -23.28
CA PRO A 1061 -26.19 22.27 -23.10
C PRO A 1061 -26.64 22.53 -21.66
N LYS A 1062 -26.30 23.71 -21.14
CA LYS A 1062 -26.52 24.08 -19.73
C LYS A 1062 -28.00 24.05 -19.34
N ARG A 1063 -28.31 23.33 -18.25
CA ARG A 1063 -29.47 23.66 -17.41
C ARG A 1063 -29.14 24.93 -16.61
N ARG A 1064 -30.13 25.80 -16.36
CA ARG A 1064 -30.01 27.23 -15.98
C ARG A 1064 -29.35 27.57 -14.62
N SER A 1065 -28.47 26.73 -14.05
CA SER A 1065 -27.95 26.94 -12.68
C SER A 1065 -26.49 26.51 -12.44
N SER A 1066 -25.64 26.43 -13.47
CA SER A 1066 -24.19 26.18 -13.30
C SER A 1066 -23.33 27.17 -14.10
N GLU A 1067 -22.49 27.93 -13.39
CA GLU A 1067 -21.63 28.96 -13.99
C GLU A 1067 -20.50 28.34 -14.84
N ASN A 1068 -19.92 27.22 -14.39
CA ASN A 1068 -18.96 26.46 -15.19
C ASN A 1068 -19.60 26.02 -16.53
N GLN A 1069 -18.93 26.30 -17.65
CA GLN A 1069 -19.11 25.53 -18.88
C GLN A 1069 -18.54 24.13 -18.66
N GLY A 1070 -19.15 23.12 -19.29
CA GLY A 1070 -18.48 21.84 -19.47
C GLY A 1070 -17.40 21.98 -20.53
N ILE A 1071 -16.34 21.21 -20.41
CA ILE A 1071 -15.29 21.10 -21.44
C ILE A 1071 -15.70 19.96 -22.38
N GLY A 1072 -15.47 20.12 -23.69
CA GLY A 1072 -15.73 19.07 -24.67
C GLY A 1072 -14.73 17.91 -24.58
N HIS A 1073 -14.98 16.84 -25.35
CA HIS A 1073 -14.18 15.62 -25.30
C HIS A 1073 -13.72 15.15 -26.68
N SER A 1074 -12.41 15.05 -26.86
CA SER A 1074 -11.78 14.50 -28.07
C SER A 1074 -11.64 12.98 -27.96
N THR A 1075 -11.86 12.26 -29.06
CA THR A 1075 -11.80 10.79 -29.10
C THR A 1075 -11.25 10.33 -30.45
N ALA A 1076 -10.31 9.39 -30.45
CA ALA A 1076 -9.74 8.85 -31.68
C ALA A 1076 -10.64 7.76 -32.29
N TYR A 1077 -10.81 7.82 -33.61
CA TYR A 1077 -11.43 6.76 -34.41
C TYR A 1077 -10.40 6.33 -35.46
N CYS A 1078 -9.90 5.10 -35.39
CA CYS A 1078 -8.87 4.59 -36.29
C CYS A 1078 -9.44 3.55 -37.25
N LEU A 1079 -8.94 3.53 -38.48
CA LEU A 1079 -9.31 2.58 -39.53
C LEU A 1079 -8.25 1.47 -39.60
N ARG A 1080 -8.59 0.31 -39.03
CA ARG A 1080 -7.69 -0.85 -38.83
C ARG A 1080 -8.06 -2.02 -39.74
N GLY A 1081 -7.29 -3.11 -39.64
CA GLY A 1081 -7.28 -4.28 -40.53
C GLY A 1081 -8.60 -4.61 -41.23
N GLY A 1082 -8.66 -4.40 -42.55
CA GLY A 1082 -9.85 -4.69 -43.37
C GLY A 1082 -10.96 -3.65 -43.32
N TYR A 1083 -10.63 -2.37 -43.15
CA TYR A 1083 -11.58 -1.24 -43.03
C TYR A 1083 -12.48 -1.28 -41.78
N GLN A 1084 -11.99 -1.89 -40.70
CA GLN A 1084 -12.69 -1.93 -39.41
C GLN A 1084 -12.40 -0.67 -38.58
N TRP A 1085 -13.45 0.06 -38.22
CA TRP A 1085 -13.34 1.23 -37.35
C TRP A 1085 -13.19 0.86 -35.87
N VAL A 1086 -12.25 1.49 -35.18
CA VAL A 1086 -11.95 1.28 -33.76
C VAL A 1086 -11.89 2.63 -33.03
N GLU A 1087 -12.79 2.85 -32.08
CA GLU A 1087 -12.80 3.98 -31.14
C GLU A 1087 -11.77 3.75 -30.02
N TYR A 1088 -11.00 4.78 -29.71
CA TYR A 1088 -10.16 4.88 -28.51
C TYR A 1088 -10.53 6.15 -27.75
N ASP A 1089 -11.19 5.97 -26.60
CA ASP A 1089 -11.59 7.01 -25.67
C ASP A 1089 -10.73 6.89 -24.41
N ASP A 1090 -9.93 7.92 -24.11
CA ASP A 1090 -8.95 7.93 -23.01
C ASP A 1090 -9.57 8.01 -21.60
N LEU A 1091 -10.90 8.17 -21.54
CA LEU A 1091 -11.74 8.03 -20.35
C LEU A 1091 -12.27 6.58 -20.18
N LYS A 1092 -11.95 5.67 -21.10
CA LYS A 1092 -12.25 4.22 -21.03
C LYS A 1092 -10.96 3.44 -20.82
N LYS A 1093 -11.09 2.12 -20.61
CA LYS A 1093 -9.94 1.21 -20.45
C LYS A 1093 -9.49 0.59 -21.77
N ASN A 1094 -10.44 0.26 -22.64
CA ASN A 1094 -10.25 -0.63 -23.77
C ASN A 1094 -10.77 0.02 -25.07
N GLU A 1095 -10.09 -0.27 -26.17
CA GLU A 1095 -10.52 0.05 -27.54
C GLU A 1095 -11.89 -0.57 -27.87
N ARG A 1096 -12.66 0.05 -28.78
CA ARG A 1096 -14.05 -0.32 -29.08
C ARG A 1096 -14.31 -0.39 -30.57
N ASN A 1097 -14.74 -1.54 -31.06
CA ASN A 1097 -15.17 -1.69 -32.45
C ASN A 1097 -16.40 -0.83 -32.75
N LYS A 1098 -16.39 -0.12 -33.89
CA LYS A 1098 -17.48 0.72 -34.36
C LYS A 1098 -17.97 0.26 -35.73
N LYS A 1099 -19.27 0.40 -35.96
CA LYS A 1099 -19.87 0.21 -37.29
C LYS A 1099 -19.68 1.47 -38.11
N SER A 1100 -19.43 1.35 -39.41
CA SER A 1100 -19.17 2.50 -40.29
C SER A 1100 -20.35 3.47 -40.42
N ASN A 1101 -21.56 3.08 -40.02
CA ASN A 1101 -22.74 3.95 -40.00
C ASN A 1101 -22.85 4.84 -38.74
N VAL A 1102 -21.86 4.82 -37.84
CA VAL A 1102 -21.79 5.74 -36.69
C VAL A 1102 -21.53 7.17 -37.18
N TYR A 1103 -22.32 8.12 -36.67
CA TYR A 1103 -22.11 9.54 -36.88
C TYR A 1103 -20.99 10.07 -35.99
N VAL A 1104 -20.13 10.90 -36.57
CA VAL A 1104 -19.01 11.59 -35.92
C VAL A 1104 -18.98 13.07 -36.31
N GLN A 1105 -18.35 13.88 -35.47
CA GLN A 1105 -17.98 15.26 -35.73
C GLN A 1105 -16.43 15.33 -35.83
N PRO A 1106 -15.85 15.04 -37.01
CA PRO A 1106 -14.41 15.06 -37.20
C PRO A 1106 -13.88 16.50 -37.15
N VAL A 1107 -12.80 16.71 -36.39
CA VAL A 1107 -12.03 17.97 -36.36
C VAL A 1107 -10.61 17.81 -36.92
N LEU A 1108 -10.18 16.57 -37.15
CA LEU A 1108 -8.92 16.22 -37.81
C LEU A 1108 -9.12 14.92 -38.59
N LEU A 1109 -8.63 14.86 -39.83
CA LEU A 1109 -8.34 13.60 -40.52
C LEU A 1109 -6.83 13.35 -40.59
N VAL A 1110 -6.45 12.08 -40.47
CA VAL A 1110 -5.05 11.62 -40.59
C VAL A 1110 -4.96 10.60 -41.72
N PHE A 1111 -4.10 10.90 -42.68
CA PHE A 1111 -3.77 10.05 -43.82
C PHE A 1111 -2.30 9.64 -43.77
N VAL A 1112 -1.96 8.51 -44.40
CA VAL A 1112 -0.56 8.08 -44.58
C VAL A 1112 -0.31 7.61 -46.01
N ARG A 1113 0.94 7.71 -46.44
CA ARG A 1113 1.36 7.30 -47.79
C ARG A 1113 1.13 5.80 -48.00
N ASN A 1114 0.52 5.45 -49.13
CA ASN A 1114 0.20 4.08 -49.51
C ASN A 1114 0.60 3.83 -50.98
N LYS A 1115 1.66 3.04 -51.18
CA LYS A 1115 2.12 2.62 -52.51
C LYS A 1115 1.10 1.65 -53.11
N ILE A 1116 0.82 1.80 -54.41
CA ILE A 1116 -0.14 1.00 -55.19
C ILE A 1116 0.60 -0.16 -55.85
#